data_AF-A0A0F3GVV4-F1
#
_entry.id   AF-A0A0F3GVV4-F1
#
_cell.length_a   1.000
_cell.length_b   1.000
_cell.length_c   1.000
_cell.angle_alpha   90.00
_cell.angle_beta   90.00
_cell.angle_gamma   90.00
#
_symmetry.space_group_name_H-M   'P 1'
#
loop_
_entity.id
_entity.type
_entity.pdbx_description
1 polymer ?
#
loop_
_entity_poly.entity_id
_entity_poly.type
_entity_poly.pdbx_seq_one_letter_code
_entity_poly.pdbx_strand_id
1 'polypeptide(L)'
;MAKIFISHSSIDKSEIAIPLFNHLKKDHTVWYDSDQIRISDNIPTKIAEGLDNSDYFVLLISEDYNRSGYCRMEQNAIFHQYAGNTEKRPLIIRINNANIDIMLESFRRIDYYSGRTNMQEIYDTLDNALKTPIAHVNQADSDMDNLIEDILKFNQGLIRLKPSLSSSDTIRDKESILNEGVILIKPGGTFYKPCLKEIFKRITTMCIINTIIVFDGKTIEHLDLFDKQYNTPVRIAKGEIALSEQDYNEIDKIYNTVEFEQEYGVAYNHSLVFPALKLCKEEDIAFDELTRLWDEGREPSKFWNGKYNGLNKIGYQKSVYPIKRIYKKQPCVRIVVNGYVPGLKKLFTDDRSRVIALHISSNEQWNDLKLNLIGHNSDPNSCKDGTIRKDAIEKKIDLDPTDHIVNGQRNICHLGGCVFDGMRELNVWFNIAPADTILGKMLEGEGISTESIKIAMDNSLPNISWLSTKNGKIDDVLFHVIDEADALNNFIFEEKIKPILRDKGDALIKNYCDEAGLNRDMIRKPDLINMYNSIEKRIKSFITEGLYYKTLENERYFARRVAKVFDNEENLICLFYEVVMEIEKLIHRDDNINVSSEIVAEAYKIAANDIKFISNDIYKNNFYSPILFYSKIVTELPEQAINCAKRIKYNFVKKLSSISTDVGSDNPTCLRDRVEWKDFLKDDLQNLLKRHKNTGYSSPITTLILCGGRSTRMNSTIPKHILPLREKFLFDWVSDMISEATDKSSTIYAATGFRFELSDMVYGNRIRNIENKVSIGPAFRVATCLETLKDNEGLFIVVYTDMPYISQIAVRKLIEIVKNKNDDSNKTFGMLTSDANLSGYVVRDAQNKIERVIQGSIAPMNINDEMRRDVGLYVFYNTQEFRDALLDVSNSNVRGEYYFADVVHELYKKGWNIIDVEETKANSRCVNTSSDLLLLASDIDVSFNFDVIRDNFKRNYKMSIPEHNRDRNTLRDAIMQYNGPFYFIKFPE
;
A
#
# COMPACT_ATOMS: atom_id res chain seq x y z
N MET A 1 8.57 -41.23 -45.47
CA MET A 1 7.46 -40.55 -46.17
C MET A 1 6.75 -39.70 -45.14
N ALA A 2 6.68 -38.38 -45.30
CA ALA A 2 6.03 -37.50 -44.33
C ALA A 2 4.50 -37.57 -44.46
N LYS A 3 3.77 -37.45 -43.35
CA LYS A 3 2.32 -37.26 -43.36
C LYS A 3 2.01 -35.79 -43.12
N ILE A 4 1.35 -35.14 -44.07
CA ILE A 4 1.23 -33.68 -44.13
C ILE A 4 -0.24 -33.27 -44.14
N PHE A 5 -0.61 -32.36 -43.26
CA PHE A 5 -1.91 -31.68 -43.28
C PHE A 5 -1.77 -30.28 -43.88
N ILE A 6 -2.59 -29.92 -44.87
CA ILE A 6 -2.60 -28.56 -45.43
C ILE A 6 -3.86 -27.82 -44.96
N SER A 7 -3.67 -26.75 -44.18
CA SER A 7 -4.75 -25.84 -43.75
C SER A 7 -4.72 -24.57 -44.60
N HIS A 8 -5.85 -24.21 -45.21
CA HIS A 8 -5.95 -23.06 -46.11
C HIS A 8 -7.38 -22.47 -46.17
N SER A 9 -7.53 -21.24 -46.66
CA SER A 9 -8.85 -20.69 -47.00
C SER A 9 -9.35 -21.25 -48.34
N SER A 10 -10.66 -21.28 -48.56
CA SER A 10 -11.24 -21.66 -49.87
C SER A 10 -10.79 -20.74 -51.02
N ILE A 11 -10.44 -19.49 -50.71
CA ILE A 11 -9.99 -18.48 -51.68
C ILE A 11 -8.55 -18.76 -52.14
N ASP A 12 -7.72 -19.36 -51.27
CA ASP A 12 -6.30 -19.65 -51.55
C ASP A 12 -6.11 -20.94 -52.38
N LYS A 13 -7.20 -21.65 -52.72
CA LYS A 13 -7.15 -22.98 -53.34
C LYS A 13 -6.48 -23.00 -54.71
N SER A 14 -6.95 -22.17 -55.64
CA SER A 14 -6.47 -22.18 -57.03
C SER A 14 -5.05 -21.66 -57.17
N GLU A 15 -4.67 -20.71 -56.31
CA GLU A 15 -3.40 -20.01 -56.40
C GLU A 15 -2.24 -20.77 -55.76
N ILE A 16 -2.44 -21.34 -54.57
CA ILE A 16 -1.33 -21.93 -53.79
C ILE A 16 -1.63 -23.31 -53.21
N ALA A 17 -2.84 -23.58 -52.70
CA ALA A 17 -3.11 -24.85 -52.03
C ALA A 17 -3.10 -26.05 -53.00
N ILE A 18 -3.75 -25.94 -54.16
CA ILE A 18 -3.78 -27.00 -55.18
C ILE A 18 -2.39 -27.25 -55.79
N PRO A 19 -1.63 -26.22 -56.23
CA PRO A 19 -0.26 -26.41 -56.68
C PRO A 19 0.64 -27.08 -55.63
N LEU A 20 0.47 -26.73 -54.35
CA LEU A 20 1.27 -27.29 -53.27
C LEU A 20 0.92 -28.75 -52.96
N PHE A 21 -0.37 -29.07 -52.91
CA PHE A 21 -0.86 -30.44 -52.78
C PHE A 21 -0.32 -31.35 -53.90
N ASN A 22 -0.37 -30.89 -55.16
CA ASN A 22 0.11 -31.65 -56.31
C ASN A 22 1.62 -31.89 -56.31
N HIS A 23 2.40 -30.99 -55.68
CA HIS A 23 3.83 -31.17 -55.49
C HIS A 23 4.11 -32.20 -54.39
N LEU A 24 3.59 -31.96 -53.18
CA LEU A 24 3.88 -32.77 -51.99
C LEU A 24 3.40 -34.22 -52.12
N LYS A 25 2.27 -34.47 -52.80
CA LYS A 25 1.71 -35.83 -52.95
C LYS A 25 2.56 -36.78 -53.80
N LYS A 26 3.60 -36.28 -54.48
CA LYS A 26 4.52 -37.12 -55.28
C LYS A 26 5.37 -38.02 -54.37
N ASP A 27 5.81 -37.49 -53.23
CA ASP A 27 6.78 -38.13 -52.34
C ASP A 27 6.28 -38.28 -50.88
N HIS A 28 5.10 -37.72 -50.56
CA HIS A 28 4.53 -37.66 -49.22
C HIS A 28 3.04 -38.03 -49.18
N THR A 29 2.55 -38.44 -48.00
CA THR A 29 1.12 -38.63 -47.75
C THR A 29 0.53 -37.30 -47.36
N VAL A 30 -0.40 -36.75 -48.15
CA VAL A 30 -0.95 -35.41 -47.91
C VAL A 30 -2.46 -35.48 -47.66
N TRP A 31 -2.89 -34.98 -46.51
CA TRP A 31 -4.29 -34.75 -46.18
C TRP A 31 -4.71 -33.37 -46.69
N TYR A 32 -5.70 -33.35 -47.58
CA TYR A 32 -6.22 -32.15 -48.24
C TYR A 32 -7.74 -32.21 -48.32
N ASP A 33 -8.41 -31.12 -47.91
CA ASP A 33 -9.86 -31.07 -47.65
C ASP A 33 -10.71 -31.58 -48.83
N SER A 34 -10.34 -31.18 -50.04
CA SER A 34 -11.10 -31.41 -51.27
C SER A 34 -10.87 -32.82 -51.86
N ASP A 35 -9.89 -33.55 -51.34
CA ASP A 35 -9.57 -34.92 -51.73
C ASP A 35 -10.12 -35.95 -50.72
N GLN A 36 -10.23 -35.56 -49.45
CA GLN A 36 -10.53 -36.46 -48.32
C GLN A 36 -11.96 -36.36 -47.77
N ILE A 37 -12.74 -35.35 -48.16
CA ILE A 37 -14.12 -35.12 -47.67
C ILE A 37 -15.14 -35.38 -48.78
N ARG A 38 -16.12 -36.26 -48.54
CA ARG A 38 -17.23 -36.60 -49.46
C ARG A 38 -18.54 -35.93 -49.03
N ILE A 39 -19.52 -35.88 -49.95
CA ILE A 39 -20.83 -35.19 -49.80
C ILE A 39 -21.67 -35.70 -48.59
N SER A 40 -21.27 -36.78 -47.92
CA SER A 40 -21.93 -37.35 -46.73
C SER A 40 -21.10 -37.31 -45.43
N ASP A 41 -19.89 -36.76 -45.44
CA ASP A 41 -18.98 -36.83 -44.29
C ASP A 41 -19.25 -35.73 -43.25
N ASN A 42 -19.02 -36.05 -41.97
CA ASN A 42 -18.95 -35.03 -40.93
C ASN A 42 -17.60 -34.31 -41.03
N ILE A 43 -17.64 -33.06 -41.53
CA ILE A 43 -16.47 -32.24 -41.81
C ILE A 43 -15.55 -32.10 -40.57
N PRO A 44 -16.03 -31.70 -39.38
CA PRO A 44 -15.21 -31.65 -38.17
C PRO A 44 -14.51 -32.97 -37.81
N THR A 45 -15.19 -34.11 -37.92
CA THR A 45 -14.60 -35.42 -37.61
C THR A 45 -13.49 -35.79 -38.58
N LYS A 46 -13.68 -35.53 -39.89
CA LYS A 46 -12.65 -35.79 -40.90
C LYS A 46 -11.43 -34.91 -40.76
N ILE A 47 -11.62 -33.65 -40.40
CA ILE A 47 -10.52 -32.72 -40.09
C ILE A 47 -9.74 -33.21 -38.87
N ALA A 48 -10.42 -33.62 -37.79
CA ALA A 48 -9.76 -34.18 -36.60
C ALA A 48 -8.95 -35.45 -36.93
N GLU A 49 -9.51 -36.37 -37.71
CA GLU A 49 -8.80 -37.56 -38.21
C GLU A 49 -7.56 -37.19 -39.04
N GLY A 50 -7.66 -36.14 -39.88
CA GLY A 50 -6.54 -35.63 -40.67
C GLY A 50 -5.43 -35.04 -39.82
N LEU A 51 -5.80 -34.28 -38.78
CA LEU A 51 -4.86 -33.66 -37.85
C LEU A 51 -4.13 -34.71 -37.00
N ASP A 52 -4.84 -35.74 -36.54
CA ASP A 52 -4.27 -36.81 -35.71
C ASP A 52 -3.28 -37.67 -36.49
N ASN A 53 -3.55 -37.92 -37.78
CA ASN A 53 -2.72 -38.77 -38.63
C ASN A 53 -1.58 -38.04 -39.36
N SER A 54 -1.35 -36.75 -39.07
CA SER A 54 -0.32 -35.94 -39.73
C SER A 54 0.82 -35.57 -38.79
N ASP A 55 2.04 -35.57 -39.31
CA ASP A 55 3.27 -35.23 -38.61
C ASP A 55 3.70 -33.78 -38.91
N TYR A 56 3.31 -33.25 -40.08
CA TYR A 56 3.60 -31.89 -40.52
C TYR A 56 2.31 -31.13 -40.83
N PHE A 57 2.26 -29.84 -40.49
CA PHE A 57 1.08 -28.99 -40.65
C PHE A 57 1.44 -27.75 -41.46
N VAL A 58 1.05 -27.69 -42.73
CA VAL A 58 1.32 -26.53 -43.58
C VAL A 58 0.12 -25.56 -43.48
N LEU A 59 0.34 -24.40 -42.85
CA LEU A 59 -0.69 -23.37 -42.69
C LEU A 59 -0.49 -22.26 -43.74
N LEU A 60 -1.46 -22.10 -44.64
CA LEU A 60 -1.47 -21.05 -45.67
C LEU A 60 -2.18 -19.81 -45.12
N ILE A 61 -1.44 -18.96 -44.40
CA ILE A 61 -2.00 -17.79 -43.71
C ILE A 61 -2.14 -16.62 -44.69
N SER A 62 -3.37 -16.37 -45.13
CA SER A 62 -3.82 -15.18 -45.85
C SER A 62 -4.75 -14.32 -44.97
N GLU A 63 -5.08 -13.11 -45.41
CA GLU A 63 -6.14 -12.31 -44.76
C GLU A 63 -7.48 -13.06 -44.72
N ASP A 64 -7.76 -13.87 -45.74
CA ASP A 64 -8.97 -14.70 -45.81
C ASP A 64 -8.90 -15.92 -44.89
N TYR A 65 -7.71 -16.51 -44.71
CA TYR A 65 -7.45 -17.53 -43.71
C TYR A 65 -7.78 -17.01 -42.30
N ASN A 66 -7.28 -15.82 -41.97
CA ASN A 66 -7.53 -15.17 -40.68
C ASN A 66 -9.00 -14.83 -40.44
N ARG A 67 -9.80 -14.63 -41.49
CA ARG A 67 -11.24 -14.35 -41.40
C ARG A 67 -12.08 -15.62 -41.29
N SER A 68 -11.58 -16.77 -41.74
CA SER A 68 -12.27 -18.06 -41.72
C SER A 68 -12.36 -18.66 -40.31
N GLY A 69 -13.59 -18.93 -39.86
CA GLY A 69 -13.82 -19.62 -38.58
C GLY A 69 -13.26 -21.04 -38.55
N TYR A 70 -13.31 -21.76 -39.68
CA TYR A 70 -12.77 -23.12 -39.80
C TYR A 70 -11.24 -23.14 -39.73
N CYS A 71 -10.57 -22.22 -40.43
CA CYS A 71 -9.11 -22.11 -40.40
C CYS A 71 -8.60 -21.80 -38.99
N ARG A 72 -9.27 -20.91 -38.25
CA ARG A 72 -8.94 -20.62 -36.85
C ARG A 72 -9.14 -21.82 -35.92
N MET A 73 -10.16 -22.66 -36.17
CA MET A 73 -10.36 -23.89 -35.39
C MET A 73 -9.25 -24.91 -35.66
N GLU A 74 -8.87 -25.10 -36.93
CA GLU A 74 -7.74 -25.95 -37.31
C GLU A 74 -6.43 -25.45 -36.71
N GLN A 75 -6.15 -24.14 -36.84
CA GLN A 75 -4.99 -23.49 -36.26
C GLN A 75 -4.89 -23.72 -34.75
N ASN A 76 -5.99 -23.52 -34.01
CA ASN A 76 -6.01 -23.73 -32.56
C ASN A 76 -5.81 -25.21 -32.18
N ALA A 77 -6.37 -26.13 -32.96
CA ALA A 77 -6.18 -27.57 -32.75
C ALA A 77 -4.72 -27.99 -33.02
N ILE A 78 -4.12 -27.50 -34.12
CA ILE A 78 -2.71 -27.72 -34.45
C ILE A 78 -1.81 -27.17 -33.33
N PHE A 79 -2.11 -25.97 -32.84
CA PHE A 79 -1.35 -25.34 -31.76
C PHE A 79 -1.45 -26.14 -30.45
N HIS A 80 -2.66 -26.58 -30.06
CA HIS A 80 -2.86 -27.38 -28.86
C HIS A 80 -2.17 -28.76 -28.97
N GLN A 81 -2.19 -29.39 -30.15
CA GLN A 81 -1.50 -30.65 -30.38
C GLN A 81 0.03 -30.48 -30.42
N TYR A 82 0.53 -29.36 -30.95
CA TYR A 82 1.96 -29.01 -30.91
C TYR A 82 2.45 -28.75 -29.48
N ALA A 83 1.68 -27.99 -28.69
CA ALA A 83 2.03 -27.66 -27.31
C ALA A 83 2.18 -28.91 -26.40
N GLY A 84 1.55 -30.03 -26.77
CA GLY A 84 1.65 -31.32 -26.08
C GLY A 84 2.53 -32.38 -26.76
N ASN A 85 2.99 -32.16 -28.00
CA ASN A 85 3.80 -33.13 -28.75
C ASN A 85 4.70 -32.43 -29.79
N THR A 86 6.01 -32.38 -29.50
CA THR A 86 7.03 -31.75 -30.36
C THR A 86 7.36 -32.55 -31.63
N GLU A 87 6.80 -33.75 -31.79
CA GLU A 87 6.94 -34.54 -33.03
C GLU A 87 6.07 -33.99 -34.17
N LYS A 88 5.09 -33.14 -33.85
CA LYS A 88 4.24 -32.43 -34.80
C LYS A 88 4.89 -31.12 -35.23
N ARG A 89 5.03 -30.84 -36.53
CA ARG A 89 5.78 -29.67 -37.04
C ARG A 89 4.91 -28.73 -37.89
N PRO A 90 4.48 -27.56 -37.35
CA PRO A 90 3.82 -26.54 -38.15
C PRO A 90 4.81 -25.78 -39.05
N LEU A 91 4.40 -25.53 -40.28
CA LEU A 91 5.12 -24.80 -41.33
C LEU A 91 4.19 -23.71 -41.86
N ILE A 92 4.59 -22.45 -41.72
CA ILE A 92 3.74 -21.32 -42.07
C ILE A 92 4.12 -20.82 -43.45
N ILE A 93 3.12 -20.62 -44.31
CA ILE A 93 3.26 -19.90 -45.56
C ILE A 93 2.40 -18.64 -45.47
N ARG A 94 3.03 -17.48 -45.33
CA ARG A 94 2.35 -16.19 -45.22
C ARG A 94 2.08 -15.61 -46.60
N ILE A 95 0.82 -15.29 -46.89
CA ILE A 95 0.39 -14.80 -48.20
C ILE A 95 0.17 -13.29 -48.16
N ASN A 96 0.80 -12.52 -49.06
CA ASN A 96 0.56 -11.08 -49.29
C ASN A 96 0.61 -10.20 -48.03
N ASN A 97 1.53 -10.48 -47.08
CA ASN A 97 1.68 -9.82 -45.77
C ASN A 97 0.51 -10.01 -44.78
N ALA A 98 -0.26 -11.09 -44.89
CA ALA A 98 -1.29 -11.40 -43.91
C ALA A 98 -0.76 -11.38 -42.47
N ASN A 99 -1.59 -10.87 -41.54
CA ASN A 99 -1.24 -10.83 -40.13
C ASN A 99 -1.07 -12.27 -39.60
N ILE A 100 -0.02 -12.54 -38.84
CA ILE A 100 0.18 -13.85 -38.21
C ILE A 100 -0.14 -13.67 -36.73
N ASP A 101 -0.94 -14.57 -36.18
CA ASP A 101 -1.19 -14.58 -34.73
C ASP A 101 0.14 -14.65 -33.97
N ILE A 102 0.28 -13.88 -32.90
CA ILE A 102 1.51 -13.82 -32.09
C ILE A 102 1.95 -15.22 -31.60
N MET A 103 0.98 -16.14 -31.43
CA MET A 103 1.23 -17.52 -31.04
C MET A 103 1.88 -18.37 -32.13
N LEU A 104 1.87 -17.88 -33.37
CA LEU A 104 2.42 -18.54 -34.54
C LEU A 104 3.71 -17.88 -35.08
N GLU A 105 4.08 -16.70 -34.60
CA GLU A 105 5.24 -15.94 -35.10
C GLU A 105 6.58 -16.67 -34.92
N SER A 106 6.67 -17.56 -33.93
CA SER A 106 7.87 -18.36 -33.64
C SER A 106 8.08 -19.55 -34.57
N PHE A 107 7.09 -19.90 -35.41
CA PHE A 107 7.22 -21.02 -36.35
C PHE A 107 7.92 -20.63 -37.64
N ARG A 108 8.54 -21.63 -38.28
CA ARG A 108 9.23 -21.45 -39.55
C ARG A 108 8.25 -20.92 -40.60
N ARG A 109 8.54 -19.71 -41.09
CA ARG A 109 7.72 -18.98 -42.05
C ARG A 109 8.37 -18.93 -43.42
N ILE A 110 7.56 -19.11 -44.45
CA ILE A 110 7.88 -18.84 -45.85
C ILE A 110 6.95 -17.72 -46.30
N ASP A 111 7.50 -16.66 -46.87
CA ASP A 111 6.69 -15.55 -47.40
C ASP A 111 6.35 -15.80 -48.87
N TYR A 112 5.05 -15.81 -49.17
CA TYR A 112 4.50 -15.93 -50.52
C TYR A 112 3.80 -14.63 -50.91
N TYR A 113 4.30 -14.02 -51.98
CA TYR A 113 3.67 -12.86 -52.62
C TYR A 113 3.04 -13.29 -53.95
N SER A 114 1.72 -13.14 -54.02
CA SER A 114 0.89 -13.41 -55.20
C SER A 114 1.44 -12.73 -56.45
N GLY A 115 1.61 -13.50 -57.52
CA GLY A 115 2.12 -13.01 -58.81
C GLY A 115 3.58 -12.57 -58.85
N ARG A 116 4.34 -12.66 -57.74
CA ARG A 116 5.76 -12.27 -57.65
C ARG A 116 6.70 -13.39 -57.23
N THR A 117 6.20 -14.39 -56.53
CA THR A 117 7.03 -15.48 -55.96
C THR A 117 7.02 -16.69 -56.87
N ASN A 118 8.20 -17.25 -57.17
CA ASN A 118 8.31 -18.50 -57.91
C ASN A 118 7.93 -19.68 -57.02
N MET A 119 6.95 -20.49 -57.43
CA MET A 119 6.52 -21.67 -56.67
C MET A 119 7.64 -22.68 -56.43
N GLN A 120 8.67 -22.72 -57.29
CA GLN A 120 9.81 -23.63 -57.12
C GLN A 120 10.59 -23.34 -55.82
N GLU A 121 10.71 -22.08 -55.40
CA GLU A 121 11.42 -21.73 -54.16
C GLU A 121 10.67 -22.22 -52.92
N ILE A 122 9.33 -22.23 -52.98
CA ILE A 122 8.49 -22.76 -51.90
C ILE A 122 8.64 -24.27 -51.83
N TYR A 123 8.63 -24.95 -52.98
CA TYR A 123 8.84 -26.40 -53.08
C TYR A 123 10.19 -26.81 -52.49
N ASP A 124 11.27 -26.16 -52.90
CA ASP A 124 12.62 -26.49 -52.42
C ASP A 124 12.76 -26.24 -50.90
N THR A 125 12.14 -25.17 -50.40
CA THR A 125 12.17 -24.84 -48.96
C THR A 125 11.38 -25.85 -48.12
N LEU A 126 10.21 -26.27 -48.61
CA LEU A 126 9.38 -27.28 -47.94
C LEU A 126 10.04 -28.65 -47.98
N ASP A 127 10.55 -29.08 -49.13
CA ASP A 127 11.23 -30.37 -49.26
C ASP A 127 12.46 -30.45 -48.36
N ASN A 128 13.18 -29.33 -48.17
CA ASN A 128 14.28 -29.25 -47.20
C ASN A 128 13.79 -29.29 -45.75
N ALA A 129 12.68 -28.64 -45.42
CA ALA A 129 12.10 -28.71 -44.08
C ALA A 129 11.62 -30.13 -43.73
N LEU A 130 11.13 -30.87 -44.72
CA LEU A 130 10.63 -32.24 -44.60
C LEU A 130 11.75 -33.31 -44.58
N LYS A 131 12.98 -32.96 -44.98
CA LYS A 131 14.17 -33.84 -44.95
C LYS A 131 14.92 -33.87 -43.60
N THR A 132 14.66 -32.93 -42.69
CA THR A 132 15.34 -32.85 -41.38
C THR A 132 14.90 -34.01 -40.48
N PRO A 133 15.79 -34.95 -40.10
CA PRO A 133 15.42 -36.12 -39.29
C PRO A 133 14.85 -35.71 -37.93
N ILE A 134 13.92 -36.52 -37.41
CA ILE A 134 13.55 -36.49 -35.99
C ILE A 134 14.79 -36.96 -35.22
N ALA A 135 15.34 -36.10 -34.36
CA ALA A 135 16.52 -36.42 -33.58
C ALA A 135 16.21 -37.59 -32.64
N HIS A 136 16.85 -38.74 -32.89
CA HIS A 136 16.90 -39.83 -31.93
C HIS A 136 17.60 -39.37 -30.64
N VAL A 137 17.05 -39.80 -29.51
CA VAL A 137 17.34 -39.54 -28.09
C VAL A 137 18.82 -39.70 -27.63
N ASN A 138 19.82 -39.90 -28.49
CA ASN A 138 21.15 -40.37 -28.06
C ASN A 138 22.29 -39.33 -27.96
N GLN A 139 22.07 -38.04 -28.25
CA GLN A 139 23.16 -37.03 -28.18
C GLN A 139 23.19 -36.22 -26.87
N ALA A 140 22.02 -35.82 -26.34
CA ALA A 140 21.93 -35.11 -25.06
C ALA A 140 22.33 -35.98 -23.85
N ASP A 141 21.99 -37.27 -23.88
CA ASP A 141 22.43 -38.23 -22.85
C ASP A 141 23.95 -38.46 -22.90
N SER A 142 24.55 -38.45 -24.11
CA SER A 142 26.01 -38.58 -24.27
C SER A 142 26.76 -37.35 -23.76
N ASP A 143 26.24 -36.14 -23.98
CA ASP A 143 26.86 -34.90 -23.49
C ASP A 143 26.72 -34.75 -21.97
N MET A 144 25.60 -35.18 -21.40
CA MET A 144 25.40 -35.24 -19.94
C MET A 144 26.31 -36.27 -19.29
N ASP A 145 26.43 -37.46 -19.86
CA ASP A 145 27.31 -38.49 -19.33
C ASP A 145 28.78 -38.04 -19.40
N ASN A 146 29.22 -37.38 -20.48
CA ASN A 146 30.56 -36.81 -20.59
C ASN A 146 30.84 -35.72 -19.54
N LEU A 147 29.89 -34.81 -19.33
CA LEU A 147 29.99 -33.78 -18.30
C LEU A 147 30.11 -34.39 -16.90
N ILE A 148 29.29 -35.41 -16.60
CA ILE A 148 29.34 -36.10 -15.31
C ILE A 148 30.69 -36.81 -15.15
N GLU A 149 31.22 -37.48 -16.18
CA GLU A 149 32.55 -38.08 -16.12
C GLU A 149 33.65 -37.03 -15.83
N ASP A 150 33.57 -35.84 -16.40
CA ASP A 150 34.54 -34.77 -16.12
C ASP A 150 34.41 -34.20 -14.70
N ILE A 151 33.19 -34.14 -14.16
CA ILE A 151 32.96 -33.86 -12.74
C ILE A 151 33.58 -34.97 -11.89
N LEU A 152 33.38 -36.25 -12.22
CA LEU A 152 33.89 -37.39 -11.46
C LEU A 152 35.43 -37.51 -11.48
N LYS A 153 36.10 -37.02 -12.52
CA LYS A 153 37.56 -36.94 -12.60
C LYS A 153 38.17 -35.84 -11.72
N PHE A 154 37.36 -34.91 -11.22
CA PHE A 154 37.84 -33.84 -10.35
C PHE A 154 38.42 -34.40 -9.05
N ASN A 155 39.64 -33.98 -8.71
CA ASN A 155 40.34 -34.47 -7.53
C ASN A 155 40.48 -33.38 -6.44
N GLN A 156 41.12 -32.24 -6.74
CA GLN A 156 41.39 -31.17 -5.77
C GLN A 156 41.41 -29.78 -6.44
N GLY A 157 41.23 -28.72 -5.65
CA GLY A 157 41.19 -27.32 -6.07
C GLY A 157 39.81 -26.85 -6.51
N LEU A 158 39.73 -26.27 -7.70
CA LEU A 158 38.47 -25.99 -8.39
C LEU A 158 38.61 -26.25 -9.89
N ILE A 159 37.51 -26.67 -10.53
CA ILE A 159 37.42 -26.79 -12.00
C ILE A 159 36.18 -26.07 -12.49
N ARG A 160 36.33 -25.26 -13.54
CA ARG A 160 35.22 -24.61 -14.24
C ARG A 160 34.91 -25.35 -15.53
N LEU A 161 33.67 -25.77 -15.69
CA LEU A 161 33.16 -26.50 -16.84
C LEU A 161 32.10 -25.67 -17.56
N LYS A 162 32.11 -25.72 -18.89
CA LYS A 162 31.05 -25.16 -19.73
C LYS A 162 30.18 -26.30 -20.23
N PRO A 163 28.91 -26.42 -19.80
CA PRO A 163 28.04 -27.47 -20.28
C PRO A 163 27.64 -27.20 -21.74
N SER A 164 27.77 -28.20 -22.59
CA SER A 164 27.15 -28.26 -23.93
C SER A 164 25.75 -28.89 -23.85
N LEU A 165 25.06 -28.73 -22.73
CA LEU A 165 23.72 -29.26 -22.49
C LEU A 165 22.68 -28.29 -23.04
N SER A 166 22.16 -28.56 -24.25
CA SER A 166 20.95 -27.89 -24.73
C SER A 166 19.74 -28.54 -24.06
N SER A 167 18.99 -27.79 -23.24
CA SER A 167 17.65 -28.18 -22.81
C SER A 167 16.74 -28.35 -24.03
N SER A 168 15.90 -29.38 -24.06
CA SER A 168 14.81 -29.51 -25.03
C SER A 168 13.94 -28.24 -25.03
N ASP A 169 13.67 -27.67 -26.21
CA ASP A 169 12.71 -26.65 -26.71
C ASP A 169 11.74 -25.85 -25.78
N THR A 170 11.85 -25.86 -24.45
CA THR A 170 10.94 -25.17 -23.52
C THR A 170 11.47 -23.85 -22.98
N ILE A 171 12.76 -23.53 -23.16
CA ILE A 171 13.34 -22.29 -22.65
C ILE A 171 13.43 -21.27 -23.80
N ARG A 172 12.57 -20.23 -23.74
CA ARG A 172 12.57 -19.07 -24.64
C ARG A 172 13.97 -18.46 -24.78
N ASP A 173 14.18 -17.80 -25.93
CA ASP A 173 15.45 -17.21 -26.38
C ASP A 173 16.22 -16.48 -25.27
N LYS A 174 17.57 -16.56 -25.32
CA LYS A 174 18.47 -15.99 -24.28
C LYS A 174 18.24 -14.50 -24.00
N GLU A 175 17.64 -13.77 -24.94
CA GLU A 175 17.32 -12.35 -24.83
C GLU A 175 16.07 -12.04 -23.98
N SER A 176 15.29 -13.05 -23.55
CA SER A 176 14.10 -12.87 -22.70
C SER A 176 14.23 -13.42 -21.28
N ILE A 177 15.43 -13.82 -20.85
CA ILE A 177 15.65 -14.48 -19.55
C ILE A 177 15.56 -13.48 -18.40
N LEU A 178 14.64 -13.71 -17.46
CA LEU A 178 14.38 -12.81 -16.33
C LEU A 178 15.09 -13.20 -15.03
N ASN A 179 15.48 -14.46 -14.86
CA ASN A 179 16.10 -14.94 -13.61
C ASN A 179 17.49 -15.50 -13.78
N GLU A 180 18.32 -15.20 -12.80
CA GLU A 180 19.70 -15.68 -12.70
C GLU A 180 20.04 -16.01 -11.24
N GLY A 181 20.80 -17.06 -11.02
CA GLY A 181 21.34 -17.35 -9.70
C GLY A 181 22.09 -18.68 -9.63
N VAL A 182 22.19 -19.27 -8.45
CA VAL A 182 23.01 -20.47 -8.22
C VAL A 182 22.20 -21.60 -7.61
N ILE A 183 22.31 -22.78 -8.21
CA ILE A 183 21.97 -24.04 -7.53
C ILE A 183 23.25 -24.67 -7.00
N LEU A 184 23.28 -24.99 -5.71
CA LEU A 184 24.40 -25.73 -5.09
C LEU A 184 24.00 -27.19 -4.88
N ILE A 185 24.76 -28.12 -5.44
CA ILE A 185 24.72 -29.53 -5.06
C ILE A 185 25.68 -29.71 -3.89
N LYS A 186 25.13 -30.08 -2.75
CA LYS A 186 25.86 -30.20 -1.47
C LYS A 186 26.56 -31.55 -1.36
N PRO A 187 27.55 -31.67 -0.44
CA PRO A 187 28.18 -32.95 -0.13
C PRO A 187 27.09 -33.98 0.23
N GLY A 188 27.12 -35.13 -0.45
CA GLY A 188 26.11 -36.20 -0.41
C GLY A 188 25.17 -36.27 -1.62
N GLY A 189 25.07 -35.19 -2.40
CA GLY A 189 24.51 -35.21 -3.76
C GLY A 189 25.56 -35.26 -4.86
N THR A 190 26.84 -35.31 -4.49
CA THR A 190 27.98 -35.18 -5.39
C THR A 190 28.69 -36.51 -5.61
N PHE A 191 29.46 -36.62 -6.69
CA PHE A 191 30.36 -37.74 -7.01
C PHE A 191 29.75 -39.14 -7.12
N TYR A 192 28.42 -39.25 -7.10
CA TYR A 192 27.71 -40.47 -7.43
C TYR A 192 26.95 -40.31 -8.75
N LYS A 193 27.39 -41.05 -9.78
CA LYS A 193 26.92 -40.89 -11.17
C LYS A 193 25.40 -40.96 -11.30
N PRO A 194 24.68 -41.94 -10.70
CA PRO A 194 23.21 -41.98 -10.76
C PRO A 194 22.54 -40.76 -10.14
N CYS A 195 23.02 -40.29 -8.98
CA CYS A 195 22.49 -39.11 -8.31
C CYS A 195 22.65 -37.86 -9.18
N LEU A 196 23.85 -37.64 -9.71
CA LEU A 196 24.15 -36.50 -10.57
C LEU A 196 23.29 -36.52 -11.83
N LYS A 197 23.16 -37.68 -12.49
CA LYS A 197 22.34 -37.82 -13.70
C LYS A 197 20.89 -37.38 -13.47
N GLU A 198 20.30 -37.81 -12.35
CA GLU A 198 18.92 -37.44 -12.01
C GLU A 198 18.77 -35.96 -11.62
N ILE A 199 19.72 -35.40 -10.85
CA ILE A 199 19.73 -33.97 -10.50
C ILE A 199 19.86 -33.11 -11.76
N PHE A 200 20.85 -33.38 -12.61
CA PHE A 200 21.10 -32.61 -13.83
C PHE A 200 19.89 -32.68 -14.77
N LYS A 201 19.33 -33.88 -14.98
CA LYS A 201 18.11 -34.07 -15.77
C LYS A 201 16.97 -33.17 -15.30
N ARG A 202 16.68 -33.14 -13.99
CA ARG A 202 15.61 -32.30 -13.43
C ARG A 202 15.91 -30.81 -13.51
N ILE A 203 17.17 -30.40 -13.35
CA ILE A 203 17.52 -28.97 -13.46
C ILE A 203 17.36 -28.50 -14.90
N THR A 204 17.79 -29.31 -15.88
CA THR A 204 17.74 -28.94 -17.30
C THR A 204 16.34 -28.85 -17.90
N THR A 205 15.29 -29.33 -17.21
CA THR A 205 13.91 -29.15 -17.67
C THR A 205 13.37 -27.74 -17.41
N MET A 206 13.92 -27.04 -16.43
CA MET A 206 13.44 -25.73 -15.97
C MET A 206 14.49 -24.61 -16.04
N CYS A 207 15.77 -24.97 -16.18
CA CYS A 207 16.89 -24.04 -16.14
C CYS A 207 17.91 -24.31 -17.24
N ILE A 208 18.48 -23.23 -17.79
CA ILE A 208 19.73 -23.25 -18.55
C ILE A 208 20.87 -23.23 -17.55
N ILE A 209 21.80 -24.17 -17.68
CA ILE A 209 23.05 -24.14 -16.92
C ILE A 209 24.09 -23.41 -17.75
N ASN A 210 24.52 -22.23 -17.30
CA ASN A 210 25.47 -21.38 -18.02
C ASN A 210 26.92 -21.81 -17.79
N THR A 211 27.26 -22.06 -16.53
CA THR A 211 28.61 -22.41 -16.07
C THR A 211 28.51 -23.32 -14.86
N ILE A 212 29.43 -24.27 -14.75
CA ILE A 212 29.54 -25.18 -13.60
C ILE A 212 30.91 -24.95 -12.96
N ILE A 213 30.96 -24.89 -11.63
CA ILE A 213 32.22 -24.92 -10.90
C ILE A 213 32.13 -26.01 -9.84
N VAL A 214 33.12 -26.91 -9.83
CA VAL A 214 33.27 -27.92 -8.78
C VAL A 214 34.39 -27.46 -7.85
N PHE A 215 34.12 -27.47 -6.55
CA PHE A 215 35.04 -27.06 -5.50
C PHE A 215 35.33 -28.23 -4.57
N ASP A 216 36.57 -28.32 -4.08
CA ASP A 216 36.88 -29.10 -2.88
C ASP A 216 36.72 -28.28 -1.59
N GLY A 217 36.64 -28.99 -0.45
CA GLY A 217 36.42 -28.36 0.84
C GLY A 217 37.53 -27.40 1.27
N LYS A 218 38.79 -27.72 0.96
CA LYS A 218 39.95 -26.84 1.24
C LYS A 218 39.86 -25.52 0.50
N THR A 219 39.42 -25.56 -0.76
CA THR A 219 39.24 -24.35 -1.57
C THR A 219 38.08 -23.50 -1.04
N ILE A 220 36.98 -24.14 -0.62
CA ILE A 220 35.85 -23.44 0.01
C ILE A 220 36.29 -22.73 1.30
N GLU A 221 37.09 -23.40 2.12
CA GLU A 221 37.66 -22.83 3.35
C GLU A 221 38.60 -21.66 3.05
N HIS A 222 39.56 -21.88 2.13
CA HIS A 222 40.56 -20.87 1.77
C HIS A 222 39.95 -19.60 1.18
N LEU A 223 38.90 -19.74 0.36
CA LEU A 223 38.19 -18.63 -0.26
C LEU A 223 37.07 -18.03 0.62
N ASP A 224 36.85 -18.62 1.80
CA ASP A 224 35.81 -18.23 2.76
C ASP A 224 34.39 -18.23 2.15
N LEU A 225 34.11 -19.13 1.20
CA LEU A 225 32.86 -19.13 0.45
C LEU A 225 31.66 -19.44 1.33
N PHE A 226 31.84 -20.28 2.36
CA PHE A 226 30.77 -20.61 3.30
C PHE A 226 30.32 -19.40 4.13
N ASP A 227 31.25 -18.67 4.75
CA ASP A 227 30.90 -17.51 5.58
C ASP A 227 30.28 -16.41 4.71
N LYS A 228 30.76 -16.24 3.47
CA LYS A 228 30.16 -15.30 2.50
C LYS A 228 28.75 -15.71 2.06
N GLN A 229 28.51 -17.00 1.81
CA GLN A 229 27.19 -17.54 1.45
C GLN A 229 26.17 -17.35 2.58
N TYR A 230 26.58 -17.63 3.81
CA TYR A 230 25.74 -17.63 5.01
C TYR A 230 26.08 -16.46 5.95
N ASN A 231 26.36 -15.28 5.38
CA ASN A 231 26.87 -14.11 6.09
C ASN A 231 26.06 -13.75 7.34
N THR A 232 24.77 -13.46 7.18
CA THR A 232 23.88 -13.06 8.28
C THR A 232 23.81 -14.09 9.42
N PRO A 233 23.49 -15.38 9.20
CA PRO A 233 23.43 -16.35 10.29
C PRO A 233 24.80 -16.62 10.92
N VAL A 234 25.90 -16.51 10.16
CA VAL A 234 27.28 -16.62 10.68
C VAL A 234 27.62 -15.45 11.60
N ARG A 235 27.32 -14.21 11.22
CA ARG A 235 27.54 -13.01 12.05
C ARG A 235 26.72 -13.06 13.35
N ILE A 236 25.48 -13.53 13.27
CA ILE A 236 24.64 -13.78 14.45
C ILE A 236 25.31 -14.85 15.34
N ALA A 237 25.76 -15.97 14.77
CA ALA A 237 26.44 -17.03 15.51
C ALA A 237 27.80 -16.58 16.12
N LYS A 238 28.49 -15.60 15.52
CA LYS A 238 29.68 -14.94 16.08
C LYS A 238 29.35 -13.94 17.19
N GLY A 239 28.09 -13.50 17.29
CA GLY A 239 27.64 -12.45 18.22
C GLY A 239 27.93 -11.03 17.73
N GLU A 240 28.18 -10.86 16.42
CA GLU A 240 28.43 -9.56 15.79
C GLU A 240 27.13 -8.81 15.48
N ILE A 241 26.01 -9.53 15.37
CA ILE A 241 24.66 -8.99 15.26
C ILE A 241 23.93 -9.32 16.56
N ALA A 242 23.52 -8.27 17.28
CA ALA A 242 22.69 -8.43 18.48
C ALA A 242 21.28 -8.87 18.10
N LEU A 243 20.65 -9.66 18.98
CA LEU A 243 19.23 -9.97 18.87
C LEU A 243 18.40 -8.73 19.21
N SER A 244 17.30 -8.54 18.48
CA SER A 244 16.36 -7.43 18.73
C SER A 244 15.45 -7.74 19.91
N GLU A 245 14.74 -6.73 20.41
CA GLU A 245 13.71 -6.91 21.44
C GLU A 245 12.63 -7.91 21.00
N GLN A 246 12.24 -7.88 19.71
CA GLN A 246 11.29 -8.84 19.15
C GLN A 246 11.83 -10.28 19.17
N ASP A 247 13.12 -10.48 18.87
CA ASP A 247 13.73 -11.81 18.95
C ASP A 247 13.70 -12.33 20.39
N TYR A 248 14.00 -11.49 21.38
CA TYR A 248 13.93 -11.85 22.80
C TYR A 248 12.50 -12.14 23.25
N ASN A 249 11.51 -11.39 22.78
CA ASN A 249 10.10 -11.68 23.06
C ASN A 249 9.67 -13.07 22.55
N GLU A 250 10.15 -13.49 21.38
CA GLU A 250 9.89 -14.85 20.88
C GLU A 250 10.61 -15.93 21.70
N ILE A 251 11.86 -15.67 22.12
CA ILE A 251 12.59 -16.58 23.02
C ILE A 251 11.87 -16.69 24.37
N ASP A 252 11.39 -15.58 24.93
CA ASP A 252 10.67 -15.54 26.21
C ASP A 252 9.40 -16.39 26.16
N LYS A 253 8.62 -16.30 25.08
CA LYS A 253 7.42 -17.14 24.88
C LYS A 253 7.73 -18.64 24.91
N ILE A 254 8.93 -19.04 24.49
CA ILE A 254 9.33 -20.46 24.36
C ILE A 254 9.95 -20.99 25.65
N TYR A 255 10.82 -20.20 26.30
CA TYR A 255 11.67 -20.68 27.39
C TYR A 255 11.34 -20.09 28.76
N ASN A 256 10.59 -18.98 28.85
CA ASN A 256 10.14 -18.43 30.14
C ASN A 256 8.91 -19.18 30.66
N THR A 257 9.09 -20.47 30.95
CA THR A 257 8.02 -21.35 31.42
C THR A 257 8.47 -22.19 32.61
N VAL A 258 7.51 -22.64 33.41
CA VAL A 258 7.77 -23.49 34.60
C VAL A 258 8.37 -24.82 34.19
N GLU A 259 7.98 -25.36 33.03
CA GLU A 259 8.47 -26.63 32.51
C GLU A 259 9.95 -26.56 32.11
N PHE A 260 10.42 -25.42 31.58
CA PHE A 260 11.83 -25.21 31.30
C PHE A 260 12.66 -25.26 32.59
N GLU A 261 12.21 -24.57 33.64
CA GLU A 261 12.90 -24.56 34.94
C GLU A 261 12.94 -25.96 35.58
N GLN A 262 11.85 -26.73 35.46
CA GLN A 262 11.79 -28.11 35.96
C GLN A 262 12.76 -29.05 35.23
N GLU A 263 12.84 -28.96 33.90
CA GLU A 263 13.71 -29.84 33.08
C GLU A 263 15.20 -29.49 33.22
N TYR A 264 15.50 -28.19 33.19
CA TYR A 264 16.87 -27.69 33.11
C TYR A 264 17.45 -27.26 34.47
N GLY A 265 16.64 -27.21 35.52
CA GLY A 265 17.05 -26.89 36.89
C GLY A 265 17.49 -25.44 37.09
N VAL A 266 17.13 -24.55 36.16
CA VAL A 266 17.44 -23.12 36.21
C VAL A 266 16.30 -22.33 35.55
N ALA A 267 15.84 -21.26 36.20
CA ALA A 267 14.89 -20.34 35.61
C ALA A 267 15.49 -19.66 34.37
N TYR A 268 14.66 -19.43 33.36
CA TYR A 268 15.09 -18.73 32.17
C TYR A 268 15.49 -17.27 32.46
N ASN A 269 16.57 -16.83 31.81
CA ASN A 269 17.03 -15.45 31.77
C ASN A 269 17.76 -15.24 30.42
N HIS A 270 17.73 -14.02 29.87
CA HIS A 270 18.41 -13.65 28.63
C HIS A 270 19.92 -13.95 28.66
N SER A 271 20.54 -14.01 29.83
CA SER A 271 21.94 -14.43 30.01
C SER A 271 22.23 -15.89 29.61
N LEU A 272 21.19 -16.73 29.48
CA LEU A 272 21.32 -18.10 28.97
C LEU A 272 21.43 -18.17 27.44
N VAL A 273 21.05 -17.10 26.73
CA VAL A 273 21.07 -17.05 25.26
C VAL A 273 22.49 -16.76 24.77
N PHE A 274 23.04 -17.62 23.93
CA PHE A 274 24.43 -17.53 23.52
C PHE A 274 24.65 -17.86 22.02
N PRO A 275 25.38 -17.02 21.28
CA PRO A 275 25.73 -17.30 19.89
C PRO A 275 26.62 -18.55 19.74
N ALA A 276 26.31 -19.42 18.78
CA ALA A 276 26.98 -20.71 18.61
C ALA A 276 28.51 -20.66 18.42
N LEU A 277 29.01 -19.80 17.52
CA LEU A 277 30.45 -19.69 17.26
C LEU A 277 31.18 -18.96 18.39
N LYS A 278 30.50 -18.04 19.07
CA LYS A 278 31.01 -17.42 20.30
C LYS A 278 31.16 -18.47 21.40
N LEU A 279 30.19 -19.38 21.53
CA LEU A 279 30.23 -20.48 22.50
C LEU A 279 31.43 -21.40 22.26
N CYS A 280 31.69 -21.77 21.00
CA CYS A 280 32.87 -22.58 20.65
C CYS A 280 34.19 -21.91 21.05
N LYS A 281 34.31 -20.59 20.86
CA LYS A 281 35.53 -19.83 21.17
C LYS A 281 35.73 -19.61 22.67
N GLU A 282 34.68 -19.24 23.40
CA GLU A 282 34.78 -18.79 24.79
C GLU A 282 34.67 -19.95 25.80
N GLU A 283 33.94 -21.01 25.46
CA GLU A 283 33.68 -22.15 26.35
C GLU A 283 34.35 -23.45 25.89
N ASP A 284 35.27 -23.37 24.91
CA ASP A 284 36.14 -24.49 24.46
C ASP A 284 35.34 -25.72 23.99
N ILE A 285 34.25 -25.45 23.26
CA ILE A 285 33.40 -26.48 22.65
C ILE A 285 33.82 -26.68 21.20
N ALA A 286 34.27 -27.89 20.86
CA ALA A 286 34.57 -28.25 19.47
C ALA A 286 33.32 -28.14 18.57
N PHE A 287 33.50 -27.74 17.31
CA PHE A 287 32.38 -27.63 16.34
C PHE A 287 31.60 -28.94 16.21
N ASP A 288 32.29 -30.07 16.21
CA ASP A 288 31.69 -31.40 16.10
C ASP A 288 30.75 -31.70 17.26
N GLU A 289 31.16 -31.29 18.45
CA GLU A 289 30.38 -31.53 19.64
C GLU A 289 29.16 -30.62 19.69
N LEU A 290 29.30 -29.34 19.34
CA LEU A 290 28.16 -28.43 19.25
C LEU A 290 27.16 -28.88 18.17
N THR A 291 27.67 -29.37 17.04
CA THR A 291 26.84 -29.93 15.95
C THR A 291 26.06 -31.14 16.43
N ARG A 292 26.73 -32.09 17.10
CA ARG A 292 26.08 -33.28 17.66
C ARG A 292 24.97 -32.91 18.64
N LEU A 293 25.23 -31.98 19.56
CA LEU A 293 24.24 -31.48 20.52
C LEU A 293 23.08 -30.76 19.84
N TRP A 294 23.34 -30.01 18.78
CA TRP A 294 22.31 -29.32 18.00
C TRP A 294 21.40 -30.28 17.22
N ASP A 295 21.97 -31.36 16.67
CA ASP A 295 21.22 -32.34 15.89
C ASP A 295 20.18 -33.11 16.72
N GLU A 296 20.33 -33.18 18.05
CA GLU A 296 19.30 -33.69 18.96
C GLU A 296 17.98 -32.91 18.84
N GLY A 297 18.04 -31.60 18.53
CA GLY A 297 16.87 -30.75 18.32
C GLY A 297 16.15 -31.00 17.00
N ARG A 298 16.73 -31.81 16.11
CA ARG A 298 16.14 -32.19 14.81
C ARG A 298 15.38 -33.52 14.85
N GLU A 299 15.29 -34.15 16.02
CA GLU A 299 14.37 -35.26 16.23
C GLU A 299 12.94 -34.82 15.89
N PRO A 300 12.11 -35.65 15.24
CA PRO A 300 10.76 -35.27 14.81
C PRO A 300 9.86 -34.69 15.92
N SER A 301 10.08 -35.07 17.17
CA SER A 301 9.33 -34.58 18.34
C SER A 301 9.83 -33.22 18.88
N LYS A 302 11.03 -32.79 18.48
CA LYS A 302 11.72 -31.57 18.96
C LYS A 302 11.86 -30.51 17.89
N PHE A 303 11.81 -30.89 16.61
CA PHE A 303 12.01 -29.96 15.51
C PHE A 303 10.78 -29.06 15.30
N TRP A 304 10.95 -27.75 15.46
CA TRP A 304 9.94 -26.71 15.28
C TRP A 304 8.64 -26.95 16.06
N ASN A 305 8.76 -27.45 17.29
CA ASN A 305 7.60 -27.82 18.09
C ASN A 305 7.01 -26.67 18.92
N GLY A 306 7.64 -25.50 18.93
CA GLY A 306 7.23 -24.31 19.70
C GLY A 306 7.40 -24.44 21.21
N LYS A 307 8.10 -25.47 21.69
CA LYS A 307 8.25 -25.78 23.11
C LYS A 307 9.68 -25.58 23.60
N TYR A 308 9.81 -25.46 24.92
CA TYR A 308 11.06 -25.24 25.64
C TYR A 308 12.16 -26.29 25.40
N ASN A 309 11.82 -27.48 24.90
CA ASN A 309 12.77 -28.57 24.62
C ASN A 309 13.07 -28.74 23.12
N GLY A 310 12.50 -27.88 22.27
CA GLY A 310 12.58 -27.98 20.83
C GLY A 310 13.54 -27.00 20.18
N LEU A 311 13.95 -27.33 18.95
CA LEU A 311 14.67 -26.42 18.07
C LEU A 311 13.62 -25.53 17.43
N ASN A 312 13.67 -24.24 17.69
CA ASN A 312 12.64 -23.30 17.27
C ASN A 312 13.21 -22.17 16.42
N LYS A 313 12.41 -21.71 15.46
CA LYS A 313 12.71 -20.52 14.68
C LYS A 313 12.13 -19.30 15.41
N ILE A 314 12.96 -18.30 15.64
CA ILE A 314 12.56 -17.05 16.36
C ILE A 314 12.56 -15.83 15.45
N GLY A 315 13.03 -15.99 14.21
CA GLY A 315 13.08 -14.91 13.23
C GLY A 315 13.67 -15.39 11.90
N TYR A 316 13.83 -14.47 10.95
CA TYR A 316 14.48 -14.78 9.67
C TYR A 316 15.95 -15.18 9.91
N GLN A 317 16.32 -16.37 9.44
CA GLN A 317 17.67 -16.97 9.62
C GLN A 317 18.15 -17.11 11.08
N LYS A 318 17.22 -17.04 12.05
CA LYS A 318 17.50 -17.18 13.48
C LYS A 318 16.79 -18.41 14.03
N SER A 319 17.55 -19.31 14.64
CA SER A 319 17.00 -20.47 15.34
C SER A 319 17.69 -20.66 16.67
N VAL A 320 16.96 -21.22 17.62
CA VAL A 320 17.41 -21.46 18.99
C VAL A 320 17.14 -22.89 19.40
N TYR A 321 18.05 -23.45 20.20
CA TYR A 321 17.89 -24.76 20.83
C TYR A 321 18.64 -24.79 22.17
N PRO A 322 18.03 -25.32 23.25
CA PRO A 322 18.71 -25.48 24.52
C PRO A 322 19.66 -26.69 24.48
N ILE A 323 20.89 -26.50 24.97
CA ILE A 323 21.87 -27.57 25.15
C ILE A 323 22.35 -27.62 26.60
N LYS A 324 22.47 -28.84 27.14
CA LYS A 324 22.87 -29.10 28.53
C LYS A 324 24.31 -29.64 28.59
N ARG A 325 25.22 -28.88 29.19
CA ARG A 325 26.64 -29.21 29.35
C ARG A 325 27.28 -28.41 30.50
N ILE A 326 28.35 -28.90 31.11
CA ILE A 326 29.15 -28.11 32.07
C ILE A 326 30.01 -27.09 31.31
N TYR A 327 29.84 -25.79 31.61
CA TYR A 327 30.59 -24.67 31.04
C TYR A 327 31.52 -24.07 32.09
N LYS A 328 32.67 -23.52 31.70
CA LYS A 328 33.75 -23.16 32.64
C LYS A 328 33.36 -22.00 33.57
N LYS A 329 32.42 -21.13 33.18
CA LYS A 329 32.08 -19.90 33.93
C LYS A 329 30.59 -19.55 34.06
N GLN A 330 29.68 -20.45 33.72
CA GLN A 330 28.26 -20.11 33.52
C GLN A 330 27.34 -21.35 33.74
N PRO A 331 25.99 -21.20 33.80
CA PRO A 331 25.05 -22.30 34.07
C PRO A 331 25.21 -23.50 33.13
N CYS A 332 24.84 -24.71 33.57
CA CYS A 332 25.01 -25.94 32.77
C CYS A 332 24.06 -26.07 31.56
N VAL A 333 23.33 -25.00 31.21
CA VAL A 333 22.38 -24.96 30.11
C VAL A 333 22.57 -23.65 29.34
N ARG A 334 22.58 -23.74 28.01
CA ARG A 334 22.59 -22.58 27.10
C ARG A 334 21.51 -22.72 26.06
N ILE A 335 20.85 -21.61 25.75
CA ILE A 335 19.98 -21.49 24.58
C ILE A 335 20.87 -21.00 23.44
N VAL A 336 21.27 -21.91 22.57
CA VAL A 336 22.23 -21.61 21.51
C VAL A 336 21.52 -20.99 20.32
N VAL A 337 22.05 -19.87 19.82
CA VAL A 337 21.55 -19.22 18.61
C VAL A 337 22.36 -19.69 17.41
N ASN A 338 21.68 -20.16 16.36
CA ASN A 338 22.24 -20.61 15.09
C ASN A 338 23.30 -21.73 15.21
N GLY A 339 23.07 -22.72 16.07
CA GLY A 339 24.02 -23.83 16.30
C GLY A 339 24.19 -24.82 15.14
N TYR A 340 23.42 -24.71 14.06
CA TYR A 340 23.65 -25.47 12.83
C TYR A 340 24.85 -24.94 12.01
N VAL A 341 25.26 -23.69 12.22
CA VAL A 341 26.33 -23.04 11.44
C VAL A 341 27.67 -23.79 11.52
N PRO A 342 28.17 -24.19 12.72
CA PRO A 342 29.37 -25.04 12.84
C PRO A 342 29.32 -26.32 12.00
N GLY A 343 28.21 -27.07 12.07
CA GLY A 343 28.05 -28.35 11.38
C GLY A 343 27.97 -28.19 9.87
N LEU A 344 27.23 -27.18 9.41
CA LEU A 344 27.13 -26.88 7.99
C LEU A 344 28.46 -26.35 7.43
N LYS A 345 29.20 -25.52 8.20
CA LYS A 345 30.53 -25.06 7.79
C LYS A 345 31.46 -26.25 7.56
N LYS A 346 31.53 -27.16 8.53
CA LYS A 346 32.34 -28.39 8.42
C LYS A 346 31.90 -29.25 7.24
N LEU A 347 30.59 -29.40 7.01
CA LEU A 347 30.07 -30.16 5.87
C LEU A 347 30.66 -29.64 4.56
N PHE A 348 30.82 -28.32 4.40
CA PHE A 348 31.34 -27.73 3.17
C PHE A 348 32.87 -27.72 3.10
N THR A 349 33.58 -27.69 4.22
CA THR A 349 35.04 -27.48 4.26
C THR A 349 35.88 -28.73 4.52
N ASP A 350 35.28 -29.88 4.83
CA ASP A 350 36.03 -31.14 5.05
C ASP A 350 36.86 -31.55 3.81
N ASP A 351 38.00 -32.22 4.04
CA ASP A 351 38.93 -32.68 3.00
C ASP A 351 38.24 -33.54 1.92
N ARG A 352 37.20 -34.29 2.31
CA ARG A 352 36.41 -35.15 1.40
C ARG A 352 35.23 -34.43 0.77
N SER A 353 34.88 -33.25 1.26
CA SER A 353 33.73 -32.50 0.78
C SER A 353 33.95 -31.97 -0.62
N ARG A 354 32.91 -32.09 -1.42
CA ARG A 354 32.88 -31.56 -2.78
C ARG A 354 31.54 -30.88 -2.99
N VAL A 355 31.56 -29.72 -3.64
CA VAL A 355 30.37 -28.91 -3.91
C VAL A 355 30.35 -28.57 -5.39
N ILE A 356 29.20 -28.72 -6.03
CA ILE A 356 28.99 -28.30 -7.41
C ILE A 356 28.10 -27.07 -7.39
N ALA A 357 28.64 -25.95 -7.84
CA ALA A 357 27.89 -24.72 -8.05
C ALA A 357 27.46 -24.63 -9.52
N LEU A 358 26.16 -24.45 -9.76
CA LEU A 358 25.56 -24.32 -11.07
C LEU A 358 25.06 -22.89 -11.24
N HIS A 359 25.67 -22.12 -12.13
CA HIS A 359 25.12 -20.83 -12.55
C HIS A 359 23.96 -21.11 -13.49
N ILE A 360 22.76 -20.78 -13.04
CA ILE A 360 21.53 -21.02 -13.79
C ILE A 360 20.89 -19.73 -14.30
N SER A 361 20.20 -19.89 -15.42
CA SER A 361 19.28 -18.92 -15.97
C SER A 361 17.93 -19.60 -16.22
N SER A 362 16.82 -18.92 -15.94
CA SER A 362 15.50 -19.51 -16.12
C SER A 362 14.44 -18.46 -16.44
N ASN A 363 13.43 -18.89 -17.20
CA ASN A 363 12.19 -18.14 -17.44
C ASN A 363 11.08 -18.51 -16.44
N GLU A 364 11.29 -19.54 -15.62
CA GLU A 364 10.37 -19.94 -14.56
C GLU A 364 10.39 -18.95 -13.41
N GLN A 365 9.29 -18.84 -12.66
CA GLN A 365 9.29 -18.02 -11.46
C GLN A 365 10.25 -18.60 -10.41
N TRP A 366 11.01 -17.74 -9.72
CA TRP A 366 12.00 -18.16 -8.71
C TRP A 366 11.38 -19.05 -7.62
N ASN A 367 10.14 -18.75 -7.21
CA ASN A 367 9.43 -19.59 -6.24
C ASN A 367 8.99 -20.93 -6.82
N ASP A 368 8.65 -21.01 -8.10
CA ASP A 368 8.30 -22.28 -8.73
C ASP A 368 9.51 -23.20 -8.80
N LEU A 369 10.70 -22.66 -9.08
CA LEU A 369 11.95 -23.41 -8.96
C LEU A 369 12.16 -23.96 -7.53
N LYS A 370 11.84 -23.17 -6.50
CA LYS A 370 11.96 -23.65 -5.11
C LYS A 370 10.87 -24.67 -4.75
N LEU A 371 9.63 -24.44 -5.13
CA LEU A 371 8.47 -25.25 -4.75
C LEU A 371 8.42 -26.57 -5.52
N ASN A 372 8.71 -26.53 -6.82
CA ASN A 372 8.49 -27.64 -7.74
C ASN A 372 9.78 -28.37 -8.15
N LEU A 373 10.95 -27.72 -8.14
CA LEU A 373 12.23 -28.35 -8.51
C LEU A 373 13.05 -28.74 -7.27
N ILE A 374 13.42 -27.78 -6.43
CA ILE A 374 14.40 -28.01 -5.35
C ILE A 374 13.77 -28.63 -4.10
N GLY A 375 12.65 -28.08 -3.64
CA GLY A 375 12.07 -28.33 -2.31
C GLY A 375 12.23 -27.10 -1.42
N HIS A 376 11.15 -26.35 -1.25
CA HIS A 376 11.15 -25.01 -0.65
C HIS A 376 11.51 -24.98 0.84
N ASN A 377 11.37 -26.10 1.56
CA ASN A 377 11.60 -26.17 2.98
C ASN A 377 13.00 -26.76 3.29
N SER A 378 13.55 -26.36 4.43
CA SER A 378 14.80 -26.94 4.92
C SER A 378 14.60 -28.37 5.41
N ASP A 379 13.41 -28.75 5.89
CA ASP A 379 13.06 -30.14 6.15
C ASP A 379 12.60 -30.84 4.87
N PRO A 380 13.37 -31.82 4.35
CA PRO A 380 13.00 -32.56 3.15
C PRO A 380 11.65 -33.28 3.26
N ASN A 381 11.21 -33.70 4.45
CA ASN A 381 9.94 -34.41 4.63
C ASN A 381 8.71 -33.55 4.33
N SER A 382 8.82 -32.24 4.56
CA SER A 382 7.77 -31.25 4.32
C SER A 382 7.73 -30.71 2.89
N CYS A 383 8.68 -31.14 2.04
CA CYS A 383 8.73 -30.73 0.64
C CYS A 383 7.71 -31.50 -0.22
N LYS A 384 7.29 -30.90 -1.34
CA LYS A 384 6.39 -31.51 -2.32
C LYS A 384 7.03 -32.74 -2.97
N ASP A 385 6.24 -33.78 -3.20
CA ASP A 385 6.67 -34.99 -3.92
C ASP A 385 7.21 -34.64 -5.31
N GLY A 386 8.27 -35.32 -5.75
CA GLY A 386 8.94 -35.05 -7.02
C GLY A 386 10.00 -33.95 -6.97
N THR A 387 10.14 -33.24 -5.85
CA THR A 387 11.27 -32.30 -5.66
C THR A 387 12.55 -33.05 -5.32
N ILE A 388 13.70 -32.47 -5.68
CA ILE A 388 15.02 -33.09 -5.45
C ILE A 388 15.23 -33.46 -3.98
N ARG A 389 14.89 -32.56 -3.04
CA ARG A 389 15.06 -32.82 -1.61
C ARG A 389 14.15 -33.93 -1.09
N LYS A 390 12.86 -33.92 -1.48
CA LYS A 390 11.87 -34.91 -1.05
C LYS A 390 12.20 -36.31 -1.58
N ASP A 391 12.54 -36.40 -2.86
CA ASP A 391 12.83 -37.69 -3.48
C ASP A 391 14.18 -38.28 -3.00
N ALA A 392 15.13 -37.45 -2.60
CA ALA A 392 16.39 -37.90 -1.99
C ALA A 392 16.16 -38.59 -0.63
N ILE A 393 15.32 -38.01 0.24
CA ILE A 393 15.03 -38.62 1.55
C ILE A 393 14.18 -39.89 1.42
N GLU A 394 13.33 -39.96 0.39
CA GLU A 394 12.54 -41.15 0.05
C GLU A 394 13.31 -42.20 -0.75
N LYS A 395 14.60 -41.96 -1.03
CA LYS A 395 15.48 -42.85 -1.81
C LYS A 395 14.95 -43.16 -3.21
N LYS A 396 14.19 -42.23 -3.79
CA LYS A 396 13.77 -42.24 -5.20
C LYS A 396 14.90 -41.74 -6.12
N ILE A 397 15.84 -40.99 -5.56
CA ILE A 397 17.13 -40.66 -6.18
C ILE A 397 18.17 -41.58 -5.56
N ASP A 398 18.90 -42.33 -6.40
CA ASP A 398 19.99 -43.19 -5.93
C ASP A 398 21.12 -42.33 -5.36
N LEU A 399 21.43 -42.50 -4.09
CA LEU A 399 22.50 -41.79 -3.38
C LEU A 399 23.76 -42.66 -3.28
N ASP A 400 24.90 -42.03 -2.98
CA ASP A 400 26.13 -42.76 -2.69
C ASP A 400 25.88 -43.76 -1.54
N PRO A 401 26.24 -45.05 -1.67
CA PRO A 401 26.10 -46.04 -0.62
C PRO A 401 26.81 -45.69 0.70
N THR A 402 27.67 -44.68 0.73
CA THR A 402 28.33 -44.19 1.94
C THR A 402 27.60 -43.03 2.63
N ASP A 403 26.59 -42.43 1.98
CA ASP A 403 25.87 -41.24 2.47
C ASP A 403 24.39 -41.52 2.75
N HIS A 404 24.13 -42.19 3.88
CA HIS A 404 22.80 -42.72 4.21
C HIS A 404 21.83 -41.72 4.86
N ILE A 405 22.27 -40.50 5.20
CA ILE A 405 21.49 -39.58 6.05
C ILE A 405 21.16 -38.31 5.26
N VAL A 406 19.97 -38.26 4.68
CA VAL A 406 19.36 -37.03 4.14
C VAL A 406 18.48 -36.43 5.23
N ASN A 407 18.77 -35.20 5.63
CA ASN A 407 18.00 -34.45 6.62
C ASN A 407 18.08 -32.94 6.36
N GLY A 408 17.63 -32.12 7.31
CA GLY A 408 17.60 -30.68 7.10
C GLY A 408 18.96 -29.99 6.90
N GLN A 409 20.05 -30.50 7.47
CA GLN A 409 21.40 -29.96 7.24
C GLN A 409 22.05 -30.60 6.00
N ARG A 410 21.90 -31.91 5.87
CA ARG A 410 22.47 -32.75 4.81
C ARG A 410 21.48 -33.00 3.68
N ASN A 411 20.77 -31.94 3.27
CA ASN A 411 20.01 -32.00 2.03
C ASN A 411 20.99 -31.95 0.85
N ILE A 412 20.66 -32.59 -0.27
CA ILE A 412 21.62 -32.75 -1.38
C ILE A 412 21.67 -31.54 -2.32
N CYS A 413 20.78 -30.56 -2.16
CA CYS A 413 20.64 -29.43 -3.09
C CYS A 413 20.16 -28.15 -2.40
N HIS A 414 20.60 -26.97 -2.87
CA HIS A 414 20.21 -25.64 -2.36
C HIS A 414 20.00 -24.62 -3.47
N LEU A 415 19.02 -23.75 -3.25
CA LEU A 415 18.70 -22.58 -4.05
C LEU A 415 18.31 -21.43 -3.10
N GLY A 416 18.80 -20.22 -3.39
CA GLY A 416 18.55 -19.02 -2.61
C GLY A 416 17.08 -18.73 -2.30
N GLY A 417 16.84 -18.00 -1.23
CA GLY A 417 15.52 -17.60 -0.75
C GLY A 417 14.71 -16.81 -1.78
N CYS A 418 15.40 -15.89 -2.45
CA CYS A 418 14.90 -14.93 -3.43
C CYS A 418 15.92 -14.63 -4.53
N VAL A 419 15.55 -13.78 -5.50
CA VAL A 419 16.45 -13.36 -6.60
C VAL A 419 17.67 -12.55 -6.12
N PHE A 420 17.56 -11.81 -5.00
CA PHE A 420 18.72 -11.13 -4.39
C PHE A 420 19.69 -12.12 -3.72
N ASP A 421 19.17 -13.21 -3.15
CA ASP A 421 20.03 -14.31 -2.68
C ASP A 421 20.75 -14.96 -3.87
N GLY A 422 20.05 -15.17 -5.00
CA GLY A 422 20.65 -15.66 -6.24
C GLY A 422 21.77 -14.76 -6.76
N MET A 423 21.55 -13.43 -6.77
CA MET A 423 22.56 -12.43 -7.13
C MET A 423 23.76 -12.46 -6.17
N ARG A 424 23.54 -12.57 -4.86
CA ARG A 424 24.62 -12.75 -3.87
C ARG A 424 25.39 -14.03 -4.11
N GLU A 425 24.69 -15.13 -4.36
CA GLU A 425 25.30 -16.42 -4.65
C GLU A 425 26.16 -16.38 -5.92
N LEU A 426 25.75 -15.66 -6.97
CA LEU A 426 26.57 -15.43 -8.17
C LEU A 426 27.85 -14.66 -7.85
N ASN A 427 27.75 -13.65 -6.98
CA ASN A 427 28.92 -12.93 -6.51
C ASN A 427 29.87 -13.83 -5.72
N VAL A 428 29.34 -14.65 -4.81
CA VAL A 428 30.15 -15.52 -3.95
C VAL A 428 30.78 -16.68 -4.73
N TRP A 429 29.99 -17.44 -5.49
CA TRP A 429 30.43 -18.69 -6.10
C TRP A 429 31.05 -18.50 -7.49
N PHE A 430 30.68 -17.45 -8.22
CA PHE A 430 31.15 -17.20 -9.60
C PHE A 430 31.98 -15.93 -9.76
N ASN A 431 32.10 -15.12 -8.71
CA ASN A 431 32.77 -13.81 -8.73
C ASN A 431 32.17 -12.85 -9.77
N ILE A 432 30.85 -12.90 -9.94
CA ILE A 432 30.10 -11.97 -10.81
C ILE A 432 29.75 -10.73 -9.99
N ALA A 433 30.09 -9.54 -10.46
CA ALA A 433 29.71 -8.32 -9.75
C ALA A 433 28.18 -8.17 -9.73
N PRO A 434 27.56 -7.62 -8.68
CA PRO A 434 26.11 -7.42 -8.63
C PRO A 434 25.56 -6.71 -9.87
N ALA A 435 26.24 -5.66 -10.32
CA ALA A 435 25.92 -4.89 -11.53
C ALA A 435 25.98 -5.72 -12.82
N ASP A 436 26.76 -6.80 -12.85
CA ASP A 436 26.91 -7.64 -14.05
C ASP A 436 25.82 -8.70 -14.19
N THR A 437 25.06 -8.97 -13.13
CA THR A 437 23.93 -9.91 -13.14
C THR A 437 22.75 -9.36 -13.94
N ILE A 438 21.86 -10.25 -14.38
CA ILE A 438 20.63 -9.84 -15.12
C ILE A 438 19.84 -8.82 -14.30
N LEU A 439 19.55 -9.11 -13.03
CA LEU A 439 18.81 -8.22 -12.14
C LEU A 439 19.57 -6.90 -11.89
N GLY A 440 20.89 -6.95 -11.68
CA GLY A 440 21.72 -5.77 -11.48
C GLY A 440 21.67 -4.80 -12.66
N LYS A 441 21.82 -5.31 -13.89
CA LYS A 441 21.73 -4.51 -15.12
C LYS A 441 20.37 -3.87 -15.29
N MET A 442 19.30 -4.60 -14.97
CA MET A 442 17.95 -4.05 -15.02
C MET A 442 17.77 -2.92 -13.99
N LEU A 443 18.24 -3.10 -12.75
CA LEU A 443 18.15 -2.08 -11.69
C LEU A 443 18.99 -0.84 -12.00
N GLU A 444 20.18 -0.99 -12.60
CA GLU A 444 20.99 0.15 -13.06
C GLU A 444 20.32 0.89 -14.23
N GLY A 445 19.66 0.16 -15.13
CA GLY A 445 18.83 0.75 -16.20
C GLY A 445 17.72 1.65 -15.68
N GLU A 446 17.16 1.32 -14.51
CA GLU A 446 16.14 2.11 -13.79
C GLU A 446 16.74 3.16 -12.84
N GLY A 447 18.06 3.38 -12.88
CA GLY A 447 18.73 4.46 -12.13
C GLY A 447 19.07 4.15 -10.66
N ILE A 448 19.01 2.89 -10.23
CA ILE A 448 19.46 2.47 -8.89
C ILE A 448 20.99 2.31 -8.88
N SER A 449 21.66 2.90 -7.89
CA SER A 449 23.13 2.84 -7.80
C SER A 449 23.64 1.46 -7.38
N THR A 450 24.84 1.08 -7.85
CA THR A 450 25.51 -0.17 -7.46
C THR A 450 25.65 -0.33 -5.94
N GLU A 451 25.89 0.77 -5.21
CA GLU A 451 25.98 0.74 -3.74
C GLU A 451 24.62 0.41 -3.10
N SER A 452 23.52 0.98 -3.63
CA SER A 452 22.17 0.66 -3.18
C SER A 452 21.79 -0.81 -3.45
N ILE A 453 22.20 -1.35 -4.60
CA ILE A 453 22.02 -2.77 -4.94
C ILE A 453 22.77 -3.65 -3.92
N LYS A 454 24.00 -3.28 -3.57
CA LYS A 454 24.81 -3.99 -2.58
C LYS A 454 24.19 -3.95 -1.17
N ILE A 455 23.69 -2.78 -0.75
CA ILE A 455 22.96 -2.65 0.53
C ILE A 455 21.73 -3.57 0.56
N ALA A 456 20.97 -3.64 -0.53
CA ALA A 456 19.81 -4.53 -0.65
C ALA A 456 20.20 -6.03 -0.56
N MET A 457 21.34 -6.41 -1.13
CA MET A 457 21.89 -7.77 -1.02
C MET A 457 22.35 -8.12 0.40
N ASP A 458 23.00 -7.17 1.09
CA ASP A 458 23.61 -7.38 2.40
C ASP A 458 22.56 -7.38 3.54
N ASN A 459 21.53 -6.55 3.43
CA ASN A 459 20.46 -6.46 4.44
C ASN A 459 19.44 -7.60 4.40
N SER A 460 19.58 -8.56 3.47
CA SER A 460 18.78 -9.79 3.39
C SER A 460 17.27 -9.55 3.61
N LEU A 461 16.63 -8.86 2.67
CA LEU A 461 15.22 -8.45 2.66
C LEU A 461 14.28 -9.67 2.82
N PRO A 462 13.79 -9.98 4.05
CA PRO A 462 13.21 -11.28 4.39
C PRO A 462 11.91 -11.62 3.65
N ASN A 463 11.24 -10.62 3.08
CA ASN A 463 9.91 -10.74 2.49
C ASN A 463 9.89 -10.62 0.96
N ILE A 464 11.03 -10.45 0.28
CA ILE A 464 11.04 -10.40 -1.19
C ILE A 464 11.01 -11.82 -1.73
N SER A 465 9.83 -12.42 -1.81
CA SER A 465 9.56 -13.57 -2.66
C SER A 465 8.59 -13.12 -3.74
N TRP A 466 8.76 -13.59 -4.98
CA TRP A 466 7.98 -13.20 -6.15
C TRP A 466 6.45 -13.17 -5.93
N LEU A 467 5.93 -13.93 -4.95
CA LEU A 467 4.51 -13.93 -4.56
C LEU A 467 3.94 -12.57 -4.08
N SER A 468 4.75 -11.58 -3.70
CA SER A 468 4.24 -10.23 -3.37
C SER A 468 4.06 -9.32 -4.59
N THR A 469 4.55 -9.74 -5.76
CA THR A 469 4.50 -8.97 -7.00
C THR A 469 3.37 -9.50 -7.87
N LYS A 470 2.34 -8.69 -8.13
CA LYS A 470 1.27 -9.06 -9.08
C LYS A 470 1.89 -8.97 -10.48
N ASN A 471 2.41 -10.11 -10.96
CA ASN A 471 2.86 -10.36 -12.34
C ASN A 471 4.34 -10.11 -12.68
N GLY A 472 5.27 -10.10 -11.70
CA GLY A 472 6.71 -10.09 -12.01
C GLY A 472 7.22 -8.84 -12.73
N LYS A 473 6.61 -7.68 -12.46
CA LYS A 473 7.13 -6.40 -12.94
C LYS A 473 8.28 -5.95 -12.05
N ILE A 474 9.37 -5.47 -12.66
CA ILE A 474 10.53 -4.91 -11.95
C ILE A 474 10.12 -3.79 -10.97
N ASP A 475 9.03 -3.09 -11.27
CA ASP A 475 8.46 -2.07 -10.41
C ASP A 475 8.13 -2.59 -9.00
N ASP A 476 7.64 -3.82 -8.90
CA ASP A 476 7.27 -4.41 -7.62
C ASP A 476 8.52 -4.81 -6.81
N VAL A 477 9.60 -5.22 -7.49
CA VAL A 477 10.90 -5.52 -6.89
C VAL A 477 11.57 -4.23 -6.37
N LEU A 478 11.55 -3.16 -7.18
CA LEU A 478 12.01 -1.83 -6.80
C LEU A 478 11.26 -1.32 -5.57
N PHE A 479 9.94 -1.49 -5.50
CA PHE A 479 9.15 -1.09 -4.34
C PHE A 479 9.57 -1.83 -3.07
N HIS A 480 9.72 -3.16 -3.08
CA HIS A 480 10.16 -3.87 -1.88
C HIS A 480 11.56 -3.46 -1.41
N VAL A 481 12.45 -3.12 -2.34
CA VAL A 481 13.79 -2.59 -2.03
C VAL A 481 13.73 -1.17 -1.47
N ILE A 482 12.83 -0.31 -1.99
CA ILE A 482 12.59 1.06 -1.52
C ILE A 482 11.90 1.09 -0.16
N ASP A 483 11.03 0.12 0.11
CA ASP A 483 10.09 0.16 1.22
C ASP A 483 10.60 -0.46 2.52
N GLU A 484 11.41 -1.53 2.43
CA GLU A 484 12.08 -2.15 3.58
C GLU A 484 13.41 -1.46 3.93
N ALA A 485 13.89 -0.55 3.08
CA ALA A 485 15.04 0.28 3.38
C ALA A 485 14.56 1.70 3.69
N ASP A 486 14.34 2.04 4.97
CA ASP A 486 14.28 3.44 5.41
C ASP A 486 15.45 4.26 4.82
N ALA A 487 16.59 3.61 4.60
CA ALA A 487 17.75 4.14 3.88
C ALA A 487 17.45 4.61 2.44
N LEU A 488 16.60 3.91 1.66
CA LEU A 488 16.29 4.29 0.28
C LEU A 488 15.21 5.39 0.21
N ASN A 489 14.19 5.36 1.08
CA ASN A 489 13.29 6.51 1.23
C ASN A 489 14.05 7.76 1.71
N ASN A 490 14.98 7.60 2.66
CA ASN A 490 15.88 8.66 3.09
C ASN A 490 16.79 9.11 1.95
N PHE A 491 17.32 8.20 1.13
CA PHE A 491 18.13 8.54 -0.04
C PHE A 491 17.33 9.35 -1.07
N ILE A 492 16.11 8.94 -1.42
CA ILE A 492 15.25 9.70 -2.36
C ILE A 492 14.98 11.09 -1.81
N PHE A 493 14.67 11.18 -0.51
CA PHE A 493 14.49 12.47 0.13
C PHE A 493 15.78 13.30 0.09
N GLU A 494 16.91 12.78 0.52
CA GLU A 494 18.18 13.50 0.66
C GLU A 494 18.86 13.84 -0.68
N GLU A 495 18.82 12.94 -1.67
CA GLU A 495 19.56 13.08 -2.94
C GLU A 495 18.71 13.61 -4.10
N LYS A 496 17.38 13.42 -4.07
CA LYS A 496 16.51 13.87 -5.17
C LYS A 496 15.63 15.04 -4.78
N ILE A 497 15.00 15.00 -3.59
CA ILE A 497 13.97 15.98 -3.22
C ILE A 497 14.57 17.18 -2.47
N LYS A 498 15.43 16.93 -1.49
CA LYS A 498 16.06 17.96 -0.66
C LYS A 498 16.90 18.95 -1.47
N PRO A 499 17.65 18.56 -2.51
CA PRO A 499 18.32 19.50 -3.39
C PRO A 499 17.32 20.39 -4.14
N ILE A 500 16.23 19.82 -4.65
CA ILE A 500 15.17 20.60 -5.32
C ILE A 500 14.52 21.60 -4.35
N LEU A 501 14.23 21.19 -3.12
CA LEU A 501 13.70 22.10 -2.10
C LEU A 501 14.71 23.20 -1.72
N ARG A 502 16.00 22.90 -1.70
CA ARG A 502 17.05 23.90 -1.44
C ARG A 502 17.21 24.88 -2.60
N ASP A 503 17.21 24.39 -3.83
CA ASP A 503 17.53 25.17 -5.03
C ASP A 503 16.31 25.91 -5.59
N LYS A 504 15.13 25.30 -5.49
CA LYS A 504 13.87 25.78 -6.09
C LYS A 504 12.74 25.98 -5.08
N GLY A 505 12.91 25.60 -3.81
CA GLY A 505 11.83 25.70 -2.81
C GLY A 505 11.31 27.13 -2.65
N ASP A 506 12.22 28.11 -2.59
CA ASP A 506 11.84 29.54 -2.52
C ASP A 506 11.08 30.00 -3.76
N ALA A 507 11.40 29.47 -4.94
CA ALA A 507 10.69 29.78 -6.18
C ALA A 507 9.30 29.14 -6.20
N LEU A 508 9.18 27.89 -5.74
CA LEU A 508 7.88 27.20 -5.64
C LEU A 508 6.95 27.90 -4.66
N ILE A 509 7.45 28.32 -3.50
CA ILE A 509 6.67 29.11 -2.52
C ILE A 509 6.35 30.50 -3.08
N LYS A 510 7.27 31.10 -3.83
CA LYS A 510 7.02 32.37 -4.50
C LYS A 510 5.82 32.27 -5.44
N ASN A 511 5.63 31.17 -6.17
CA ASN A 511 4.43 31.00 -7.01
C ASN A 511 3.13 31.12 -6.19
N TYR A 512 3.07 30.57 -4.98
CA TYR A 512 1.91 30.72 -4.10
C TYR A 512 1.74 32.16 -3.60
N CYS A 513 2.84 32.87 -3.33
CA CYS A 513 2.81 34.29 -2.95
C CYS A 513 2.35 35.18 -4.11
N ASP A 514 2.82 34.88 -5.33
CA ASP A 514 2.49 35.59 -6.56
C ASP A 514 1.01 35.33 -6.92
N GLU A 515 0.53 34.09 -6.84
CA GLU A 515 -0.91 33.74 -6.96
C GLU A 515 -1.77 34.49 -5.92
N ALA A 516 -1.21 34.75 -4.73
CA ALA A 516 -1.88 35.47 -3.66
C ALA A 516 -1.78 37.01 -3.74
N GLY A 517 -0.99 37.55 -4.66
CA GLY A 517 -0.70 38.98 -4.76
C GLY A 517 0.07 39.54 -3.54
N LEU A 518 0.89 38.72 -2.87
CA LEU A 518 1.59 39.12 -1.65
C LEU A 518 2.96 39.76 -1.94
N ASN A 519 3.14 41.01 -1.55
CA ASN A 519 4.43 41.71 -1.66
C ASN A 519 5.39 41.28 -0.53
N ARG A 520 6.64 40.89 -0.89
CA ARG A 520 7.68 40.48 0.06
C ARG A 520 8.05 41.54 1.10
N ASP A 521 7.89 42.83 0.80
CA ASP A 521 8.17 43.89 1.79
C ASP A 521 7.14 43.89 2.93
N MET A 522 5.91 43.43 2.69
CA MET A 522 4.88 43.31 3.74
C MET A 522 5.20 42.20 4.73
N ILE A 523 5.84 41.11 4.27
CA ILE A 523 6.27 40.00 5.11
C ILE A 523 7.27 40.48 6.17
N ARG A 524 8.01 41.57 5.96
CA ARG A 524 9.02 42.07 6.90
C ARG A 524 8.44 42.69 8.19
N LYS A 525 7.12 42.87 8.29
CA LYS A 525 6.48 43.34 9.53
C LYS A 525 6.49 42.22 10.59
N PRO A 526 7.03 42.44 11.81
CA PRO A 526 7.17 41.39 12.83
C PRO A 526 5.90 40.57 13.09
N ASP A 527 4.74 41.23 13.15
CA ASP A 527 3.45 40.60 13.42
C ASP A 527 2.96 39.70 12.27
N LEU A 528 3.38 39.99 11.03
CA LEU A 528 3.02 39.24 9.83
C LEU A 528 4.00 38.09 9.54
N ILE A 529 5.25 38.19 10.00
CA ILE A 529 6.28 37.14 9.84
C ILE A 529 5.80 35.82 10.44
N ASN A 530 5.27 35.86 11.66
CA ASN A 530 4.83 34.65 12.36
C ASN A 530 3.68 33.95 11.62
N MET A 531 2.71 34.73 11.12
CA MET A 531 1.60 34.21 10.33
C MET A 531 2.09 33.62 9.00
N TYR A 532 2.99 34.31 8.29
CA TYR A 532 3.59 33.83 7.06
C TYR A 532 4.35 32.52 7.27
N ASN A 533 5.25 32.44 8.26
CA ASN A 533 6.07 31.27 8.54
C ASN A 533 5.22 30.02 8.83
N SER A 534 4.10 30.19 9.55
CA SER A 534 3.15 29.10 9.82
C SER A 534 2.48 28.57 8.54
N ILE A 535 2.10 29.47 7.62
CA ILE A 535 1.53 29.09 6.32
C ILE A 535 2.58 28.42 5.44
N GLU A 536 3.79 29.01 5.38
CA GLU A 536 4.91 28.53 4.57
C GLU A 536 5.30 27.09 4.94
N LYS A 537 5.40 26.76 6.23
CA LYS A 537 5.71 25.39 6.70
C LYS A 537 4.73 24.36 6.12
N ARG A 538 3.44 24.71 6.05
CA ARG A 538 2.39 23.84 5.51
C ARG A 538 2.46 23.71 3.99
N ILE A 539 2.76 24.82 3.30
CA ILE A 539 2.98 24.81 1.85
C ILE A 539 4.20 23.95 1.49
N LYS A 540 5.31 24.07 2.23
CA LYS A 540 6.50 23.22 2.04
C LYS A 540 6.18 21.73 2.14
N SER A 541 5.39 21.34 3.15
CA SER A 541 4.93 19.94 3.29
C SER A 541 4.10 19.49 2.08
N PHE A 542 3.12 20.30 1.67
CA PHE A 542 2.26 20.03 0.51
C PHE A 542 3.05 19.89 -0.80
N ILE A 543 4.03 20.77 -1.04
CA ILE A 543 4.96 20.72 -2.17
C ILE A 543 5.83 19.46 -2.10
N THR A 544 6.36 19.13 -0.92
CA THR A 544 7.25 17.97 -0.75
C THR A 544 6.57 16.67 -1.16
N GLU A 545 5.29 16.48 -0.80
CA GLU A 545 4.52 15.30 -1.21
C GLU A 545 4.29 15.28 -2.73
N GLY A 546 4.00 16.43 -3.35
CA GLY A 546 3.88 16.56 -4.80
C GLY A 546 5.20 16.32 -5.56
N LEU A 547 6.34 16.70 -4.98
CA LEU A 547 7.66 16.37 -5.51
C LEU A 547 7.96 14.88 -5.34
N TYR A 548 7.56 14.27 -4.23
CA TYR A 548 7.70 12.82 -4.02
C TYR A 548 6.92 12.04 -5.08
N TYR A 549 5.66 12.41 -5.29
CA TYR A 549 4.82 11.84 -6.34
C TYR A 549 5.46 12.00 -7.73
N LYS A 550 5.99 13.18 -8.05
CA LYS A 550 6.63 13.46 -9.35
C LYS A 550 7.95 12.72 -9.56
N THR A 551 8.79 12.64 -8.53
CA THR A 551 10.16 12.09 -8.61
C THR A 551 10.17 10.58 -8.84
N LEU A 552 9.14 9.88 -8.39
CA LEU A 552 9.04 8.43 -8.55
C LEU A 552 8.60 7.98 -9.94
N GLU A 553 8.26 8.92 -10.83
CA GLU A 553 7.91 8.74 -12.26
C GLU A 553 6.81 7.69 -12.57
N ASN A 554 6.23 7.05 -11.55
CA ASN A 554 5.18 6.06 -11.64
C ASN A 554 4.20 6.23 -10.46
N GLU A 555 2.99 6.65 -10.82
CA GLU A 555 1.89 7.05 -9.94
C GLU A 555 1.52 5.95 -8.93
N ARG A 556 1.75 4.68 -9.30
CA ARG A 556 1.49 3.52 -8.43
C ARG A 556 2.43 3.43 -7.25
N TYR A 557 3.65 3.99 -7.31
CA TYR A 557 4.58 3.96 -6.17
C TYR A 557 4.14 4.86 -5.04
N PHE A 558 3.73 6.09 -5.37
CA PHE A 558 3.24 7.00 -4.35
C PHE A 558 1.95 6.45 -3.72
N ALA A 559 1.03 5.91 -4.54
CA ALA A 559 -0.14 5.19 -4.04
C ALA A 559 0.23 4.07 -3.06
N ARG A 560 1.20 3.21 -3.41
CA ARG A 560 1.69 2.14 -2.52
C ARG A 560 2.26 2.65 -1.20
N ARG A 561 3.02 3.76 -1.21
CA ARG A 561 3.48 4.41 0.02
C ARG A 561 2.31 4.88 0.90
N VAL A 562 1.29 5.47 0.28
CA VAL A 562 0.08 5.94 0.96
C VAL A 562 -0.71 4.76 1.54
N ALA A 563 -0.76 3.61 0.85
CA ALA A 563 -1.45 2.40 1.26
C ALA A 563 -0.92 1.78 2.58
N LYS A 564 0.28 2.17 3.05
CA LYS A 564 0.82 1.72 4.35
C LYS A 564 -0.10 2.02 5.54
N VAL A 565 -0.92 3.05 5.44
CA VAL A 565 -1.90 3.42 6.48
C VAL A 565 -2.90 2.29 6.81
N PHE A 566 -2.98 1.27 5.96
CA PHE A 566 -3.85 0.12 6.13
C PHE A 566 -3.20 -1.07 6.84
N ASP A 567 -1.94 -1.03 7.28
CA ASP A 567 -1.27 -2.07 8.09
C ASP A 567 -1.48 -3.53 7.58
N ASN A 568 -1.46 -3.74 6.26
CA ASN A 568 -1.74 -5.01 5.55
C ASN A 568 -3.22 -5.45 5.49
N GLU A 569 -4.19 -4.57 5.74
CA GLU A 569 -5.62 -4.83 5.49
C GLU A 569 -5.90 -4.91 3.97
N GLU A 570 -5.68 -6.08 3.35
CA GLU A 570 -5.74 -6.31 1.89
C GLU A 570 -7.00 -5.77 1.21
N ASN A 571 -8.16 -5.90 1.85
CA ASN A 571 -9.43 -5.41 1.30
C ASN A 571 -9.45 -3.87 1.18
N LEU A 572 -8.92 -3.15 2.19
CA LEU A 572 -8.84 -1.69 2.16
C LEU A 572 -7.78 -1.22 1.17
N ILE A 573 -6.68 -1.96 1.05
CA ILE A 573 -5.62 -1.69 0.08
C ILE A 573 -6.15 -1.83 -1.35
N CYS A 574 -6.87 -2.92 -1.66
CA CYS A 574 -7.50 -3.13 -2.96
C CYS A 574 -8.47 -1.99 -3.29
N LEU A 575 -9.36 -1.65 -2.35
CA LEU A 575 -10.30 -0.55 -2.52
C LEU A 575 -9.60 0.79 -2.77
N PHE A 576 -8.54 1.07 -2.00
CA PHE A 576 -7.76 2.28 -2.18
C PHE A 576 -7.14 2.36 -3.58
N TYR A 577 -6.60 1.25 -4.11
CA TYR A 577 -6.10 1.24 -5.48
C TYR A 577 -7.19 1.43 -6.53
N GLU A 578 -8.39 0.89 -6.31
CA GLU A 578 -9.54 1.15 -7.20
C GLU A 578 -9.88 2.65 -7.22
N VAL A 579 -9.94 3.29 -6.05
CA VAL A 579 -10.17 4.73 -5.92
C VAL A 579 -9.05 5.54 -6.59
N VAL A 580 -7.79 5.15 -6.41
CA VAL A 580 -6.64 5.77 -7.08
C VAL A 580 -6.77 5.68 -8.59
N MET A 581 -7.11 4.51 -9.14
CA MET A 581 -7.32 4.34 -10.58
C MET A 581 -8.44 5.22 -11.11
N GLU A 582 -9.52 5.41 -10.34
CA GLU A 582 -10.59 6.33 -10.72
C GLU A 582 -10.16 7.81 -10.62
N ILE A 583 -9.36 8.19 -9.62
CA ILE A 583 -8.75 9.53 -9.53
C ILE A 583 -7.92 9.81 -10.79
N GLU A 584 -7.06 8.87 -11.16
CA GLU A 584 -6.24 8.95 -12.37
C GLU A 584 -7.12 9.10 -13.62
N LYS A 585 -8.14 8.26 -13.79
CA LYS A 585 -9.07 8.36 -14.92
C LYS A 585 -9.77 9.71 -14.97
N LEU A 586 -10.20 10.27 -13.85
CA LEU A 586 -10.85 11.59 -13.81
C LEU A 586 -9.88 12.70 -14.22
N ILE A 587 -8.62 12.63 -13.78
CA ILE A 587 -7.58 13.59 -14.18
C ILE A 587 -7.27 13.49 -15.68
N HIS A 588 -7.32 12.28 -16.27
CA HIS A 588 -7.05 12.05 -17.70
C HIS A 588 -8.25 12.27 -18.63
N ARG A 589 -9.49 12.10 -18.16
CA ARG A 589 -10.72 12.21 -18.98
C ARG A 589 -11.15 13.64 -19.24
N ASP A 590 -10.95 14.51 -18.27
CA ASP A 590 -11.04 15.93 -18.53
C ASP A 590 -9.75 16.31 -19.27
N ASP A 591 -9.82 17.01 -20.40
CA ASP A 591 -8.71 17.82 -20.93
C ASP A 591 -8.32 18.97 -19.94
N ASN A 592 -8.39 18.73 -18.62
CA ASN A 592 -7.95 19.57 -17.52
C ASN A 592 -6.43 19.58 -17.48
N ILE A 593 -5.86 20.29 -18.46
CA ILE A 593 -4.55 20.90 -18.37
C ILE A 593 -4.48 21.64 -17.01
N ASN A 594 -3.61 21.17 -16.10
CA ASN A 594 -3.26 21.71 -14.77
C ASN A 594 -3.94 21.13 -13.50
N VAL A 595 -4.02 19.81 -13.32
CA VAL A 595 -3.95 19.25 -11.95
C VAL A 595 -2.47 19.07 -11.58
N SER A 596 -2.00 19.82 -10.59
CA SER A 596 -0.59 19.77 -10.18
C SER A 596 -0.30 18.52 -9.36
N SER A 597 0.96 18.07 -9.33
CA SER A 597 1.34 16.85 -8.60
C SER A 597 1.07 16.94 -7.10
N GLU A 598 1.09 18.14 -6.52
CA GLU A 598 0.70 18.36 -5.13
C GLU A 598 -0.78 18.03 -4.88
N ILE A 599 -1.66 18.35 -5.84
CA ILE A 599 -3.09 18.04 -5.73
C ILE A 599 -3.32 16.54 -5.82
N VAL A 600 -2.63 15.85 -6.73
CA VAL A 600 -2.77 14.38 -6.89
C VAL A 600 -2.26 13.65 -5.64
N ALA A 601 -1.06 14.02 -5.18
CA ALA A 601 -0.47 13.43 -3.98
C ALA A 601 -1.38 13.62 -2.75
N GLU A 602 -1.92 14.81 -2.56
CA GLU A 602 -2.83 15.06 -1.44
C GLU A 602 -4.17 14.34 -1.61
N ALA A 603 -4.72 14.24 -2.83
CA ALA A 603 -5.94 13.50 -3.10
C ALA A 603 -5.81 12.02 -2.73
N TYR A 604 -4.67 11.38 -3.02
CA TYR A 604 -4.41 10.00 -2.58
C TYR A 604 -4.41 9.89 -1.05
N LYS A 605 -3.74 10.81 -0.35
CA LYS A 605 -3.71 10.80 1.12
C LYS A 605 -5.09 11.04 1.73
N ILE A 606 -5.90 11.94 1.16
CA ILE A 606 -7.28 12.19 1.56
C ILE A 606 -8.14 10.94 1.35
N ALA A 607 -8.02 10.29 0.18
CA ALA A 607 -8.76 9.07 -0.12
C ALA A 607 -8.41 7.95 0.87
N ALA A 608 -7.12 7.74 1.14
CA ALA A 608 -6.69 6.72 2.10
C ALA A 608 -7.16 7.03 3.53
N ASN A 609 -7.07 8.31 3.92
CA ASN A 609 -7.56 8.79 5.21
C ASN A 609 -9.07 8.54 5.38
N ASP A 610 -9.87 8.84 4.37
CA ASP A 610 -11.32 8.65 4.42
C ASP A 610 -11.71 7.16 4.41
N ILE A 611 -11.03 6.31 3.63
CA ILE A 611 -11.20 4.85 3.67
C ILE A 611 -10.90 4.32 5.07
N LYS A 612 -9.81 4.78 5.70
CA LYS A 612 -9.48 4.37 7.07
C LYS A 612 -10.50 4.92 8.08
N PHE A 613 -10.99 6.16 7.92
CA PHE A 613 -12.06 6.72 8.74
C PHE A 613 -13.33 5.86 8.71
N ILE A 614 -13.85 5.54 7.52
CA ILE A 614 -15.09 4.74 7.38
C ILE A 614 -14.91 3.28 7.78
N SER A 615 -13.67 2.82 8.00
CA SER A 615 -13.38 1.48 8.54
C SER A 615 -13.61 1.37 10.06
N ASN A 616 -13.75 2.51 10.76
CA ASN A 616 -14.06 2.58 12.19
C ASN A 616 -15.42 1.93 12.48
N ASP A 617 -15.52 1.20 13.59
CA ASP A 617 -16.69 0.41 13.96
C ASP A 617 -17.96 1.26 14.21
N ILE A 618 -17.81 2.55 14.51
CA ILE A 618 -18.94 3.48 14.59
C ILE A 618 -19.70 3.55 13.25
N TYR A 619 -19.02 3.33 12.13
CA TYR A 619 -19.62 3.31 10.80
C TYR A 619 -20.32 2.01 10.44
N LYS A 620 -20.13 0.95 11.23
CA LYS A 620 -20.78 -0.36 11.03
C LYS A 620 -22.04 -0.50 11.86
N ASN A 621 -22.01 0.05 13.08
CA ASN A 621 -22.98 -0.33 14.12
C ASN A 621 -24.05 0.73 14.42
N ASN A 622 -23.91 1.97 13.91
CA ASN A 622 -24.58 3.12 14.54
C ASN A 622 -25.49 3.99 13.64
N PHE A 623 -26.05 3.45 12.54
CA PHE A 623 -27.01 4.21 11.71
C PHE A 623 -27.92 3.42 10.76
N TYR A 624 -28.90 4.15 10.20
CA TYR A 624 -30.04 3.66 9.42
C TYR A 624 -29.63 2.90 8.14
N SER A 625 -28.60 3.34 7.41
CA SER A 625 -28.17 2.66 6.18
C SER A 625 -26.64 2.58 5.98
N PRO A 626 -25.94 1.65 6.66
CA PRO A 626 -24.48 1.51 6.60
C PRO A 626 -23.93 1.20 5.20
N ILE A 627 -24.58 0.28 4.48
CA ILE A 627 -24.14 -0.13 3.14
C ILE A 627 -24.30 1.01 2.13
N LEU A 628 -25.42 1.75 2.18
CA LEU A 628 -25.65 2.89 1.28
C LEU A 628 -24.67 4.03 1.57
N PHE A 629 -24.42 4.32 2.85
CA PHE A 629 -23.43 5.31 3.25
C PHE A 629 -22.03 4.95 2.72
N TYR A 630 -21.60 3.70 2.95
CA TYR A 630 -20.31 3.22 2.49
C TYR A 630 -20.18 3.29 0.97
N SER A 631 -21.18 2.77 0.24
CA SER A 631 -21.22 2.79 -1.22
C SER A 631 -21.17 4.22 -1.77
N LYS A 632 -21.94 5.15 -1.18
CA LYS A 632 -21.98 6.55 -1.59
C LYS A 632 -20.64 7.23 -1.38
N ILE A 633 -20.00 7.04 -0.22
CA ILE A 633 -18.68 7.60 0.03
C ILE A 633 -17.67 7.05 -0.96
N VAL A 634 -17.55 5.73 -1.09
CA VAL A 634 -16.57 5.10 -1.98
C VAL A 634 -16.74 5.54 -3.43
N THR A 635 -17.98 5.57 -3.92
CA THR A 635 -18.28 5.93 -5.33
C THR A 635 -17.91 7.38 -5.65
N GLU A 636 -18.12 8.31 -4.70
CA GLU A 636 -17.82 9.73 -4.90
C GLU A 636 -16.40 10.11 -4.47
N LEU A 637 -15.71 9.23 -3.74
CA LEU A 637 -14.42 9.53 -3.12
C LEU A 637 -13.37 10.04 -4.11
N PRO A 638 -13.23 9.49 -5.34
CA PRO A 638 -12.25 10.00 -6.30
C PRO A 638 -12.42 11.50 -6.58
N GLU A 639 -13.63 11.91 -6.95
CA GLU A 639 -13.93 13.31 -7.28
C GLU A 639 -13.84 14.20 -6.03
N GLN A 640 -14.38 13.73 -4.90
CA GLN A 640 -14.38 14.49 -3.65
C GLN A 640 -12.96 14.69 -3.10
N ALA A 641 -12.07 13.70 -3.23
CA ALA A 641 -10.68 13.82 -2.82
C ALA A 641 -9.93 14.87 -3.65
N ILE A 642 -10.10 14.87 -4.98
CA ILE A 642 -9.54 15.90 -5.87
C ILE A 642 -10.07 17.29 -5.50
N ASN A 643 -11.39 17.44 -5.32
CA ASN A 643 -12.01 18.70 -4.96
C ASN A 643 -11.55 19.20 -3.58
N CYS A 644 -11.36 18.29 -2.63
CA CYS A 644 -10.82 18.61 -1.31
C CYS A 644 -9.37 19.09 -1.41
N ALA A 645 -8.51 18.40 -2.16
CA ALA A 645 -7.12 18.81 -2.40
C ALA A 645 -7.02 20.18 -3.11
N LYS A 646 -7.84 20.44 -4.14
CA LYS A 646 -7.97 21.75 -4.78
C LYS A 646 -8.36 22.84 -3.78
N ARG A 647 -9.30 22.55 -2.88
CA ARG A 647 -9.74 23.47 -1.82
C ARG A 647 -8.62 23.74 -0.81
N ILE A 648 -7.77 22.76 -0.50
CA ILE A 648 -6.59 22.96 0.36
C ILE A 648 -5.63 23.96 -0.30
N LYS A 649 -5.29 23.79 -1.59
CA LYS A 649 -4.48 24.77 -2.34
C LYS A 649 -5.11 26.17 -2.29
N TYR A 650 -6.39 26.28 -2.62
CA TYR A 650 -7.13 27.54 -2.57
C TYR A 650 -7.07 28.22 -1.18
N ASN A 651 -7.19 27.44 -0.10
CA ASN A 651 -7.11 27.96 1.25
C ASN A 651 -5.71 28.49 1.61
N PHE A 652 -4.64 27.94 1.04
CA PHE A 652 -3.29 28.50 1.21
C PHE A 652 -3.18 29.87 0.56
N VAL A 653 -3.59 29.98 -0.70
CA VAL A 653 -3.59 31.25 -1.46
C VAL A 653 -4.43 32.30 -0.74
N LYS A 654 -5.66 31.97 -0.35
CA LYS A 654 -6.56 32.90 0.36
C LYS A 654 -5.96 33.41 1.68
N LYS A 655 -5.28 32.55 2.45
CA LYS A 655 -4.60 32.96 3.69
C LYS A 655 -3.39 33.85 3.44
N LEU A 656 -2.66 33.65 2.35
CA LEU A 656 -1.57 34.55 1.96
C LEU A 656 -2.11 35.91 1.50
N SER A 657 -3.22 35.94 0.76
CA SER A 657 -3.84 37.20 0.31
C SER A 657 -4.39 38.04 1.48
N SER A 658 -4.81 37.42 2.59
CA SER A 658 -5.19 38.19 3.79
C SER A 658 -4.01 38.91 4.47
N ILE A 659 -2.77 38.60 4.09
CA ILE A 659 -1.57 39.33 4.54
C ILE A 659 -1.36 40.61 3.70
N SER A 660 -1.78 40.61 2.43
CA SER A 660 -1.50 41.70 1.48
C SER A 660 -2.54 42.83 1.51
N THR A 661 -3.72 42.58 2.04
CA THR A 661 -4.85 43.50 1.98
C THR A 661 -5.02 44.25 3.30
N ASP A 662 -4.87 45.59 3.28
CA ASP A 662 -5.72 46.43 4.12
C ASP A 662 -7.14 46.25 3.57
N VAL A 663 -8.04 45.69 4.38
CA VAL A 663 -9.35 45.17 3.96
C VAL A 663 -10.17 46.21 3.20
N GLY A 664 -10.40 45.98 1.90
CA GLY A 664 -11.42 46.69 1.14
C GLY A 664 -11.23 46.61 -0.37
N SER A 665 -12.01 45.77 -1.06
CA SER A 665 -12.16 45.93 -2.52
C SER A 665 -13.53 45.52 -3.10
N ASP A 666 -14.52 45.19 -2.28
CA ASP A 666 -15.92 45.14 -2.70
C ASP A 666 -16.76 45.94 -1.69
N ASN A 667 -17.77 46.69 -2.16
CA ASN A 667 -18.69 47.37 -1.26
C ASN A 667 -19.34 46.32 -0.34
N PRO A 668 -19.23 46.46 1.01
CA PRO A 668 -19.85 45.54 1.94
C PRO A 668 -21.34 45.41 1.64
N THR A 669 -21.82 44.18 1.52
CA THR A 669 -23.25 43.90 1.36
C THR A 669 -23.78 43.26 2.63
N CYS A 670 -25.01 43.59 3.01
CA CYS A 670 -25.72 42.89 4.08
C CYS A 670 -26.42 41.65 3.54
N LEU A 671 -26.75 40.69 4.40
CA LEU A 671 -27.46 39.47 4.00
C LEU A 671 -28.77 39.77 3.25
N ARG A 672 -29.49 40.81 3.66
CA ARG A 672 -30.74 41.26 3.04
C ARG A 672 -30.61 41.56 1.54
N ASP A 673 -29.46 42.07 1.13
CA ASP A 673 -29.23 42.55 -0.24
C ASP A 673 -28.80 41.42 -1.19
N ARG A 674 -28.42 40.27 -0.62
CA ARG A 674 -27.90 39.13 -1.37
C ARG A 674 -28.97 38.50 -2.26
N VAL A 675 -28.56 38.20 -3.48
CA VAL A 675 -29.41 37.48 -4.46
C VAL A 675 -29.79 36.12 -3.88
N GLU A 676 -28.84 35.45 -3.22
CA GLU A 676 -29.07 34.15 -2.59
C GLU A 676 -30.15 34.18 -1.49
N TRP A 677 -30.30 35.31 -0.78
CA TRP A 677 -31.37 35.48 0.21
C TRP A 677 -32.74 35.65 -0.46
N LYS A 678 -32.79 36.44 -1.54
CA LYS A 678 -34.01 36.65 -2.33
C LYS A 678 -34.47 35.37 -3.01
N ASP A 679 -33.55 34.61 -3.56
CA ASP A 679 -33.80 33.31 -4.18
C ASP A 679 -34.32 32.29 -3.16
N PHE A 680 -33.71 32.25 -1.97
CA PHE A 680 -34.19 31.40 -0.86
C PHE A 680 -35.67 31.69 -0.51
N LEU A 681 -36.03 32.96 -0.35
CA LEU A 681 -37.40 33.35 -0.01
C LEU A 681 -38.42 32.95 -1.08
N LYS A 682 -38.00 32.99 -2.35
CA LYS A 682 -38.86 32.73 -3.50
C LYS A 682 -39.02 31.23 -3.77
N ASP A 683 -37.93 30.48 -3.80
CA ASP A 683 -37.88 29.14 -4.39
C ASP A 683 -37.72 28.02 -3.33
N ASP A 684 -36.92 28.24 -2.29
CA ASP A 684 -36.57 27.20 -1.31
C ASP A 684 -37.50 27.19 -0.09
N LEU A 685 -37.85 28.38 0.43
CA LEU A 685 -38.62 28.53 1.68
C LEU A 685 -39.96 27.80 1.63
N GLN A 686 -40.70 27.89 0.51
CA GLN A 686 -42.01 27.23 0.38
C GLN A 686 -41.92 25.71 0.47
N ASN A 687 -40.82 25.12 -0.03
CA ASN A 687 -40.59 23.69 0.04
C ASN A 687 -40.23 23.25 1.46
N LEU A 688 -39.38 24.03 2.15
CA LEU A 688 -39.01 23.77 3.55
C LEU A 688 -40.21 23.92 4.48
N LEU A 689 -41.02 24.98 4.32
CA LEU A 689 -42.26 25.16 5.08
C LEU A 689 -43.22 23.96 4.89
N LYS A 690 -43.37 23.43 3.66
CA LYS A 690 -44.17 22.23 3.43
C LYS A 690 -43.62 21.00 4.16
N ARG A 691 -42.30 20.80 4.17
CA ARG A 691 -41.64 19.67 4.86
C ARG A 691 -41.79 19.74 6.38
N HIS A 692 -41.84 20.95 6.94
CA HIS A 692 -41.89 21.17 8.39
C HIS A 692 -43.28 21.60 8.92
N LYS A 693 -44.29 21.74 8.05
CA LYS A 693 -45.67 22.17 8.38
C LYS A 693 -46.42 21.28 9.39
N ASN A 694 -45.92 20.08 9.68
CA ASN A 694 -46.54 19.08 10.56
C ASN A 694 -45.75 18.77 11.84
N THR A 695 -44.73 19.56 12.22
CA THR A 695 -44.08 19.39 13.52
C THR A 695 -44.91 20.04 14.64
N GLY A 696 -46.13 19.52 14.86
CA GLY A 696 -47.10 19.96 15.86
C GLY A 696 -46.72 19.66 17.31
N TYR A 697 -45.48 19.92 17.69
CA TYR A 697 -45.06 19.94 19.09
C TYR A 697 -44.70 21.38 19.45
N SER A 698 -45.53 22.02 20.27
CA SER A 698 -45.20 23.25 20.98
C SER A 698 -44.13 22.95 22.03
N SER A 699 -42.91 22.69 21.58
CA SER A 699 -41.75 22.61 22.45
C SER A 699 -41.36 24.02 22.87
N PRO A 700 -41.11 24.28 24.16
CA PRO A 700 -40.73 25.61 24.64
C PRO A 700 -39.32 26.03 24.19
N ILE A 701 -38.52 25.11 23.62
CA ILE A 701 -37.14 25.34 23.22
C ILE A 701 -36.84 24.66 21.87
N THR A 702 -36.52 25.43 20.85
CA THR A 702 -36.01 24.92 19.57
C THR A 702 -34.48 25.05 19.53
N THR A 703 -33.75 23.99 19.16
CA THR A 703 -32.30 24.06 18.99
C THR A 703 -31.90 23.88 17.54
N LEU A 704 -31.06 24.77 17.03
CA LEU A 704 -30.39 24.69 15.74
C LEU A 704 -28.92 24.32 15.95
N ILE A 705 -28.56 23.09 15.59
CA ILE A 705 -27.18 22.61 15.57
C ILE A 705 -26.60 22.85 14.17
N LEU A 706 -25.51 23.62 14.05
CA LEU A 706 -24.94 24.02 12.76
C LEU A 706 -24.01 22.93 12.20
N CYS A 707 -24.49 22.22 11.17
CA CYS A 707 -23.90 21.00 10.58
C CYS A 707 -23.39 21.18 9.13
N GLY A 708 -22.93 22.38 8.76
CA GLY A 708 -22.45 22.62 7.38
C GLY A 708 -20.95 22.88 7.26
N GLY A 709 -20.17 22.44 8.23
CA GLY A 709 -18.71 22.53 8.22
C GLY A 709 -18.08 21.48 7.30
N ARG A 710 -17.24 21.93 6.36
CA ARG A 710 -16.35 21.04 5.58
C ARG A 710 -15.15 20.64 6.44
N SER A 711 -14.69 19.41 6.27
CA SER A 711 -13.53 18.84 6.98
C SER A 711 -12.21 19.04 6.23
N THR A 712 -12.13 20.05 5.36
CA THR A 712 -10.95 20.31 4.51
C THR A 712 -9.67 20.55 5.30
N ARG A 713 -9.74 21.15 6.50
CA ARG A 713 -8.57 21.35 7.38
C ARG A 713 -8.11 20.08 8.10
N MET A 714 -8.93 19.04 8.09
CA MET A 714 -8.62 17.68 8.55
C MET A 714 -8.29 16.74 7.39
N ASN A 715 -8.21 17.29 6.17
CA ASN A 715 -7.93 16.58 4.93
C ASN A 715 -8.89 15.39 4.73
N SER A 716 -10.19 15.63 4.95
CA SER A 716 -11.25 14.64 4.81
C SER A 716 -12.43 15.19 4.00
N THR A 717 -13.08 14.31 3.23
CA THR A 717 -14.31 14.59 2.48
C THR A 717 -15.56 14.30 3.30
N ILE A 718 -15.42 13.72 4.50
CA ILE A 718 -16.51 13.41 5.42
C ILE A 718 -16.97 14.70 6.12
N PRO A 719 -18.27 15.07 6.10
CA PRO A 719 -18.78 16.25 6.80
C PRO A 719 -18.42 16.24 8.29
N LYS A 720 -18.08 17.42 8.84
CA LYS A 720 -17.50 17.53 10.19
C LYS A 720 -18.37 16.86 11.26
N HIS A 721 -19.66 17.10 11.23
CA HIS A 721 -20.58 16.64 12.28
C HIS A 721 -20.76 15.12 12.32
N ILE A 722 -20.40 14.40 11.24
CA ILE A 722 -20.36 12.92 11.20
C ILE A 722 -18.93 12.37 11.22
N LEU A 723 -17.94 13.15 11.64
CA LEU A 723 -16.62 12.62 12.00
C LEU A 723 -16.69 11.91 13.36
N PRO A 724 -15.92 10.82 13.54
CA PRO A 724 -15.95 10.06 14.76
C PRO A 724 -15.09 10.74 15.83
N LEU A 725 -15.67 10.89 17.03
CA LEU A 725 -14.95 11.23 18.25
C LEU A 725 -15.23 10.14 19.28
N ARG A 726 -14.34 9.16 19.33
CA ARG A 726 -14.49 7.91 20.10
C ARG A 726 -15.71 7.12 19.59
N GLU A 727 -16.63 6.76 20.47
CA GLU A 727 -17.79 5.90 20.19
C GLU A 727 -19.00 6.68 19.60
N LYS A 728 -18.86 7.99 19.37
CA LYS A 728 -19.94 8.89 18.94
C LYS A 728 -19.48 9.83 17.82
N PHE A 729 -20.41 10.32 17.01
CA PHE A 729 -20.13 11.40 16.08
C PHE A 729 -20.09 12.75 16.81
N LEU A 730 -19.40 13.73 16.24
CA LEU A 730 -19.36 15.09 16.82
C LEU A 730 -20.76 15.68 17.06
N PHE A 731 -21.70 15.41 16.15
CA PHE A 731 -23.09 15.81 16.34
C PHE A 731 -23.72 15.21 17.60
N ASP A 732 -23.50 13.92 17.86
CA ASP A 732 -24.13 13.20 18.95
C ASP A 732 -23.72 13.81 20.31
N TRP A 733 -22.44 14.17 20.45
CA TRP A 733 -21.93 14.85 21.65
C TRP A 733 -22.69 16.16 21.94
N VAL A 734 -22.90 16.99 20.92
CA VAL A 734 -23.60 18.28 21.08
C VAL A 734 -25.10 18.05 21.28
N SER A 735 -25.71 17.12 20.55
CA SER A 735 -27.14 16.81 20.65
C SER A 735 -27.50 16.24 22.03
N ASP A 736 -26.67 15.34 22.57
CA ASP A 736 -26.85 14.78 23.91
C ASP A 736 -26.71 15.87 24.97
N MET A 737 -25.68 16.72 24.87
CA MET A 737 -25.48 17.86 25.77
C MET A 737 -26.70 18.79 25.79
N ILE A 738 -27.25 19.15 24.63
CA ILE A 738 -28.46 20.00 24.55
C ILE A 738 -29.67 19.27 25.14
N SER A 739 -29.84 17.99 24.82
CA SER A 739 -30.95 17.18 25.35
C SER A 739 -30.89 17.12 26.87
N GLU A 740 -29.71 16.94 27.44
CA GLU A 740 -29.49 16.97 28.88
C GLU A 740 -29.69 18.37 29.46
N ALA A 741 -29.16 19.43 28.85
CA ALA A 741 -29.30 20.80 29.34
C ALA A 741 -30.75 21.30 29.33
N THR A 742 -31.61 20.72 28.49
CA THR A 742 -32.99 21.14 28.32
C THR A 742 -33.99 20.18 28.95
N ASP A 743 -33.54 19.19 29.74
CA ASP A 743 -34.41 18.14 30.31
C ASP A 743 -35.26 17.44 29.23
N LYS A 744 -34.66 17.21 28.05
CA LYS A 744 -35.29 16.62 26.85
C LYS A 744 -36.49 17.41 26.31
N SER A 745 -36.66 18.66 26.76
CA SER A 745 -37.75 19.53 26.28
C SER A 745 -37.45 20.13 24.91
N SER A 746 -36.19 20.14 24.46
CA SER A 746 -35.81 20.79 23.21
C SER A 746 -36.13 19.97 21.96
N THR A 747 -36.65 20.64 20.94
CA THR A 747 -36.71 20.10 19.58
C THR A 747 -35.44 20.45 18.82
N ILE A 748 -34.61 19.44 18.54
CA ILE A 748 -33.32 19.61 17.86
C ILE A 748 -33.48 19.50 16.34
N TYR A 749 -32.92 20.48 15.63
CA TYR A 749 -32.76 20.52 14.18
C TYR A 749 -31.28 20.59 13.81
N ALA A 750 -30.86 19.84 12.80
CA ALA A 750 -29.53 19.97 12.21
C ALA A 750 -29.61 20.82 10.94
N ALA A 751 -28.88 21.94 10.94
CA ALA A 751 -28.74 22.80 9.78
C ALA A 751 -27.60 22.28 8.90
N THR A 752 -27.91 21.40 7.97
CA THR A 752 -26.93 20.65 7.15
C THR A 752 -26.65 21.37 5.83
N GLY A 753 -25.53 21.07 5.18
CA GLY A 753 -25.18 21.67 3.89
C GLY A 753 -24.32 20.75 3.04
N PHE A 754 -23.00 20.88 3.15
CA PHE A 754 -22.06 20.04 2.41
C PHE A 754 -22.33 18.54 2.61
N ARG A 755 -22.61 17.83 1.50
CA ARG A 755 -22.94 16.39 1.46
C ARG A 755 -24.02 16.01 2.48
N PHE A 756 -25.10 16.79 2.54
CA PHE A 756 -26.18 16.58 3.52
C PHE A 756 -26.77 15.17 3.43
N GLU A 757 -26.77 14.54 2.25
CA GLU A 757 -27.27 13.19 2.00
C GLU A 757 -26.56 12.16 2.89
N LEU A 758 -25.27 12.35 3.17
CA LEU A 758 -24.54 11.49 4.11
C LEU A 758 -25.08 11.62 5.54
N SER A 759 -25.50 12.82 5.92
CA SER A 759 -26.12 13.06 7.22
C SER A 759 -27.48 12.38 7.32
N ASP A 760 -28.24 12.39 6.22
CA ASP A 760 -29.52 11.71 6.13
C ASP A 760 -29.35 10.17 6.18
N MET A 761 -28.32 9.62 5.55
CA MET A 761 -28.00 8.18 5.64
C MET A 761 -27.56 7.75 7.05
N VAL A 762 -26.85 8.62 7.78
CA VAL A 762 -26.43 8.37 9.16
C VAL A 762 -27.61 8.52 10.13
N TYR A 763 -28.36 9.61 10.06
CA TYR A 763 -29.34 9.91 11.10
C TYR A 763 -30.77 9.55 10.73
N GLY A 764 -31.13 9.60 9.45
CA GLY A 764 -32.49 9.45 8.95
C GLY A 764 -33.46 10.31 9.77
N ASN A 765 -34.58 9.71 10.19
CA ASN A 765 -35.61 10.39 10.98
C ASN A 765 -35.21 10.68 12.44
N ARG A 766 -34.01 10.30 12.91
CA ARG A 766 -33.54 10.61 14.27
C ARG A 766 -33.26 12.10 14.46
N ILE A 767 -33.02 12.83 13.37
CA ILE A 767 -32.75 14.27 13.39
C ILE A 767 -33.68 14.96 12.40
N ARG A 768 -34.14 16.17 12.76
CA ARG A 768 -34.86 17.05 11.84
C ARG A 768 -33.85 17.87 11.04
N ASN A 769 -33.55 17.46 9.82
CA ASN A 769 -32.62 18.18 8.95
C ASN A 769 -33.30 19.40 8.31
N ILE A 770 -32.60 20.54 8.31
CA ILE A 770 -32.89 21.70 7.46
C ILE A 770 -31.72 21.84 6.51
N GLU A 771 -31.98 21.60 5.22
CA GLU A 771 -30.95 21.62 4.18
C GLU A 771 -30.64 23.05 3.73
N ASN A 772 -29.37 23.41 3.78
CA ASN A 772 -28.83 24.70 3.35
C ASN A 772 -27.84 24.50 2.20
N LYS A 773 -28.34 24.52 0.97
CA LYS A 773 -27.53 24.34 -0.25
C LYS A 773 -26.48 25.45 -0.43
N VAL A 774 -26.85 26.69 -0.10
CA VAL A 774 -25.99 27.86 -0.24
C VAL A 774 -25.03 27.99 0.95
N SER A 775 -23.73 28.20 0.67
CA SER A 775 -22.68 28.27 1.68
C SER A 775 -21.96 29.63 1.68
N ILE A 776 -22.68 30.71 2.03
CA ILE A 776 -22.11 32.07 2.14
C ILE A 776 -21.70 32.47 3.57
N GLY A 777 -22.11 31.71 4.59
CA GLY A 777 -21.67 31.91 5.97
C GLY A 777 -22.64 31.33 7.00
N PRO A 778 -22.21 31.14 8.27
CA PRO A 778 -23.09 30.69 9.35
C PRO A 778 -24.30 31.59 9.58
N ALA A 779 -24.18 32.91 9.43
CA ALA A 779 -25.32 33.82 9.63
C ALA A 779 -26.44 33.57 8.63
N PHE A 780 -26.11 33.38 7.34
CA PHE A 780 -27.10 33.03 6.31
C PHE A 780 -27.80 31.70 6.63
N ARG A 781 -27.03 30.69 7.07
CA ARG A 781 -27.60 29.41 7.50
C ARG A 781 -28.60 29.59 8.63
N VAL A 782 -28.23 30.34 9.68
CA VAL A 782 -29.15 30.62 10.78
C VAL A 782 -30.38 31.41 10.28
N ALA A 783 -30.22 32.42 9.44
CA ALA A 783 -31.31 33.24 8.92
C ALA A 783 -32.36 32.40 8.17
N THR A 784 -31.91 31.53 7.27
CA THR A 784 -32.81 30.63 6.52
C THR A 784 -33.51 29.61 7.43
N CYS A 785 -32.84 29.07 8.46
CA CYS A 785 -33.45 28.18 9.45
C CYS A 785 -34.50 28.91 10.30
N LEU A 786 -34.19 30.12 10.78
CA LEU A 786 -35.10 30.91 11.60
C LEU A 786 -36.34 31.38 10.83
N GLU A 787 -36.20 31.67 9.54
CA GLU A 787 -37.34 32.00 8.67
C GLU A 787 -38.20 30.74 8.38
N THR A 788 -37.58 29.57 8.23
CA THR A 788 -38.27 28.28 8.06
C THR A 788 -39.04 27.88 9.32
N LEU A 789 -38.51 28.20 10.50
CA LEU A 789 -39.08 27.85 11.81
C LEU A 789 -39.72 29.07 12.51
N LYS A 790 -40.15 30.08 11.76
CA LYS A 790 -40.67 31.33 12.35
C LYS A 790 -41.95 31.15 13.17
N ASP A 791 -42.69 30.08 12.91
CA ASP A 791 -43.93 29.74 13.62
C ASP A 791 -43.66 28.94 14.91
N ASN A 792 -42.40 28.55 15.19
CA ASN A 792 -42.03 27.94 16.45
C ASN A 792 -41.89 29.04 17.53
N GLU A 793 -42.81 29.04 18.49
CA GLU A 793 -42.75 29.94 19.64
C GLU A 793 -41.75 29.45 20.71
N GLY A 794 -41.31 30.35 21.59
CA GLY A 794 -40.39 30.04 22.68
C GLY A 794 -38.93 30.40 22.39
N LEU A 795 -38.02 29.72 23.09
CA LEU A 795 -36.59 30.01 23.02
C LEU A 795 -35.91 29.25 21.89
N PHE A 796 -34.94 29.90 21.28
CA PHE A 796 -34.04 29.31 20.30
C PHE A 796 -32.64 29.18 20.90
N ILE A 797 -32.03 28.02 20.69
CA ILE A 797 -30.62 27.77 20.94
C ILE A 797 -29.93 27.60 19.59
N VAL A 798 -28.81 28.29 19.37
CA VAL A 798 -27.94 28.07 18.20
C VAL A 798 -26.58 27.59 18.72
N VAL A 799 -26.08 26.47 18.20
CA VAL A 799 -24.79 25.89 18.63
C VAL A 799 -24.01 25.33 17.45
N TYR A 800 -22.68 25.52 17.44
CA TYR A 800 -21.79 24.87 16.48
C TYR A 800 -21.47 23.42 16.86
N THR A 801 -21.35 22.55 15.86
CA THR A 801 -21.04 21.13 16.05
C THR A 801 -19.61 20.84 16.50
N ASP A 802 -18.70 21.82 16.41
CA ASP A 802 -17.29 21.64 16.73
C ASP A 802 -16.93 21.89 18.19
N MET A 803 -17.93 22.05 19.07
CA MET A 803 -17.75 22.25 20.51
C MET A 803 -18.40 21.10 21.32
N PRO A 804 -17.88 19.87 21.25
CA PRO A 804 -18.54 18.68 21.81
C PRO A 804 -18.54 18.61 23.35
N TYR A 805 -17.78 19.46 24.05
CA TYR A 805 -17.58 19.38 25.51
C TYR A 805 -18.16 20.55 26.30
N ILE A 806 -18.98 21.40 25.69
CA ILE A 806 -19.74 22.41 26.43
C ILE A 806 -20.53 21.74 27.56
N SER A 807 -20.56 22.33 28.75
CA SER A 807 -21.27 21.72 29.88
C SER A 807 -22.77 22.00 29.82
N GLN A 808 -23.57 20.99 30.16
CA GLN A 808 -25.02 21.18 30.33
C GLN A 808 -25.36 22.21 31.42
N ILE A 809 -24.48 22.40 32.41
CA ILE A 809 -24.66 23.34 33.52
C ILE A 809 -24.61 24.78 33.01
N ALA A 810 -23.60 25.13 32.19
CA ALA A 810 -23.48 26.46 31.60
C ALA A 810 -24.68 26.78 30.69
N VAL A 811 -25.12 25.80 29.88
CA VAL A 811 -26.28 25.97 29.01
C VAL A 811 -27.58 26.15 29.80
N ARG A 812 -27.83 25.34 30.85
CA ARG A 812 -28.98 25.51 31.76
C ARG A 812 -29.00 26.90 32.38
N LYS A 813 -27.87 27.34 32.93
CA LYS A 813 -27.73 28.66 33.54
C LYS A 813 -28.00 29.78 32.53
N LEU A 814 -27.48 29.66 31.30
CA LEU A 814 -27.74 30.65 30.25
C LEU A 814 -29.24 30.72 29.91
N ILE A 815 -29.89 29.56 29.75
CA ILE A 815 -31.34 29.48 29.52
C ILE A 815 -32.12 30.16 30.66
N GLU A 816 -31.78 29.88 31.91
CA GLU A 816 -32.45 30.47 33.09
C GLU A 816 -32.32 32.00 33.12
N ILE A 817 -31.14 32.55 32.80
CA ILE A 817 -30.95 34.00 32.78
C ILE A 817 -31.73 34.64 31.63
N VAL A 818 -31.72 34.05 30.43
CA VAL A 818 -32.49 34.56 29.29
C VAL A 818 -34.01 34.49 29.55
N LYS A 819 -34.48 33.46 30.28
CA LYS A 819 -35.90 33.31 30.69
C LYS A 819 -36.33 34.30 31.77
N ASN A 820 -35.40 34.91 32.52
CA ASN A 820 -35.75 35.63 33.74
C ASN A 820 -36.57 36.90 33.43
N LYS A 821 -37.75 37.00 34.06
CA LYS A 821 -38.90 37.85 33.68
C LYS A 821 -38.80 39.34 34.04
N ASN A 822 -37.62 39.86 34.38
CA ASN A 822 -37.49 41.28 34.74
C ASN A 822 -37.45 42.22 33.52
N ASP A 823 -37.41 41.69 32.29
CA ASP A 823 -37.52 42.44 31.03
C ASP A 823 -38.72 41.93 30.24
N ASP A 824 -39.83 42.68 30.24
CA ASP A 824 -41.08 42.40 29.49
C ASP A 824 -40.92 42.40 27.95
N SER A 825 -39.69 42.52 27.43
CA SER A 825 -39.44 42.84 26.01
C SER A 825 -39.03 41.66 25.13
N ASN A 826 -38.76 40.46 25.66
CA ASN A 826 -38.11 39.35 24.90
C ASN A 826 -36.81 39.78 24.17
N LYS A 827 -36.18 40.91 24.56
CA LYS A 827 -34.98 41.49 23.93
C LYS A 827 -33.69 41.12 24.67
N THR A 828 -33.55 39.85 25.01
CA THR A 828 -32.33 39.33 25.65
C THR A 828 -31.64 38.33 24.73
N PHE A 829 -30.35 38.54 24.49
CA PHE A 829 -29.49 37.63 23.74
C PHE A 829 -28.39 37.09 24.66
N GLY A 830 -28.42 35.79 24.93
CA GLY A 830 -27.42 35.11 25.72
C GLY A 830 -26.36 34.42 24.87
N MET A 831 -25.11 34.44 25.32
CA MET A 831 -24.01 33.68 24.71
C MET A 831 -23.10 33.00 25.74
N LEU A 832 -22.41 31.93 25.36
CA LEU A 832 -21.34 31.36 26.18
C LEU A 832 -19.98 31.98 25.84
N THR A 833 -19.19 32.28 26.87
CA THR A 833 -17.85 32.86 26.74
C THR A 833 -16.83 32.07 27.55
N SER A 834 -15.55 32.10 27.16
CA SER A 834 -14.49 31.36 27.85
C SER A 834 -13.11 32.01 27.69
N ASP A 835 -12.17 31.69 28.58
CA ASP A 835 -10.75 32.03 28.45
C ASP A 835 -9.95 31.00 27.62
N ALA A 836 -10.65 30.12 26.90
CA ALA A 836 -10.05 29.20 25.94
C ALA A 836 -9.46 29.94 24.73
N ASN A 837 -8.49 29.31 24.06
CA ASN A 837 -7.88 29.88 22.85
C ASN A 837 -8.78 29.67 21.63
N LEU A 838 -9.85 30.46 21.52
CA LEU A 838 -10.81 30.46 20.42
C LEU A 838 -10.69 31.73 19.57
N SER A 839 -11.24 31.70 18.35
CA SER A 839 -11.04 32.78 17.40
C SER A 839 -11.88 34.03 17.65
N GLY A 840 -13.05 33.95 18.28
CA GLY A 840 -13.93 35.12 18.46
C GLY A 840 -13.60 35.88 19.75
N TYR A 841 -13.10 37.10 19.68
CA TYR A 841 -12.83 37.98 20.82
C TYR A 841 -14.08 38.79 21.18
N VAL A 842 -14.53 38.73 22.43
CA VAL A 842 -15.69 39.46 22.92
C VAL A 842 -15.26 40.85 23.36
N VAL A 843 -15.75 41.88 22.68
CA VAL A 843 -15.48 43.28 22.99
C VAL A 843 -16.62 43.84 23.83
N ARG A 844 -16.25 44.59 24.86
CA ARG A 844 -17.18 45.28 25.75
C ARG A 844 -17.00 46.78 25.69
N ASP A 845 -18.10 47.50 25.87
CA ASP A 845 -18.11 48.95 25.95
C ASP A 845 -17.63 49.46 27.33
N ALA A 846 -17.61 50.78 27.51
CA ALA A 846 -17.19 51.42 28.75
C ALA A 846 -18.11 51.12 29.95
N GLN A 847 -19.32 50.60 29.71
CA GLN A 847 -20.27 50.16 30.73
C GLN A 847 -20.19 48.64 30.97
N ASN A 848 -19.16 47.97 30.43
CA ASN A 848 -18.93 46.53 30.51
C ASN A 848 -20.02 45.69 29.82
N LYS A 849 -20.82 46.28 28.93
CA LYS A 849 -21.80 45.56 28.11
C LYS A 849 -21.11 44.99 26.87
N ILE A 850 -21.58 43.83 26.41
CA ILE A 850 -21.05 43.20 25.20
C ILE A 850 -21.48 44.02 23.98
N GLU A 851 -20.51 44.53 23.23
CA GLU A 851 -20.72 45.39 22.06
C GLU A 851 -20.69 44.58 20.76
N ARG A 852 -19.71 43.68 20.61
CA ARG A 852 -19.47 42.90 19.38
C ARG A 852 -18.52 41.73 19.63
N VAL A 853 -18.44 40.81 18.66
CA VAL A 853 -17.42 39.76 18.60
C VAL A 853 -16.51 40.02 17.40
N ILE A 854 -15.19 39.98 17.61
CA ILE A 854 -14.19 40.17 16.55
C ILE A 854 -13.47 38.84 16.28
N GLN A 855 -13.44 38.38 15.03
CA GLN A 855 -12.69 37.17 14.68
C GLN A 855 -11.19 37.47 14.60
N GLY A 856 -10.38 36.73 15.36
CA GLY A 856 -8.94 36.93 15.52
C GLY A 856 -8.12 36.78 14.25
N SER A 857 -8.60 36.01 13.27
CA SER A 857 -7.93 35.89 11.97
C SER A 857 -8.08 37.12 11.08
N ILE A 858 -8.56 38.26 11.61
CA ILE A 858 -9.06 39.42 10.84
C ILE A 858 -8.57 40.78 11.38
N ALA A 859 -7.70 40.87 12.39
CA ALA A 859 -7.50 42.16 13.10
C ALA A 859 -6.22 42.95 12.76
N PRO A 860 -6.35 44.28 12.57
CA PRO A 860 -5.42 45.28 13.06
C PRO A 860 -5.82 45.82 14.47
N MET A 861 -4.84 45.81 15.38
CA MET A 861 -4.55 46.79 16.44
C MET A 861 -5.32 46.97 17.78
N ASN A 862 -6.42 46.31 18.16
CA ASN A 862 -7.02 46.50 19.52
C ASN A 862 -7.54 45.21 20.20
N ILE A 863 -6.77 44.14 20.15
CA ILE A 863 -7.13 42.85 20.76
C ILE A 863 -6.20 42.56 21.94
N ASN A 864 -6.78 42.19 23.10
CA ASN A 864 -6.04 41.75 24.28
C ASN A 864 -6.30 40.24 24.50
N ASP A 865 -5.24 39.48 24.81
CA ASP A 865 -5.34 38.05 25.10
C ASP A 865 -6.21 37.74 26.33
N GLU A 866 -6.38 38.70 27.24
CA GLU A 866 -7.26 38.60 28.41
C GLU A 866 -8.76 38.77 28.09
N MET A 867 -9.12 39.17 26.87
CA MET A 867 -10.53 39.28 26.48
C MET A 867 -11.18 37.89 26.45
N ARG A 868 -12.41 37.75 26.96
CA ARG A 868 -13.13 36.48 26.82
C ARG A 868 -13.35 36.13 25.35
N ARG A 869 -13.41 34.83 25.05
CA ARG A 869 -13.67 34.32 23.70
C ARG A 869 -15.08 33.76 23.57
N ASP A 870 -15.63 33.89 22.36
CA ASP A 870 -16.91 33.33 21.96
C ASP A 870 -16.83 31.80 21.82
N VAL A 871 -17.68 31.08 22.56
CA VAL A 871 -17.78 29.62 22.54
C VAL A 871 -18.69 29.13 21.41
N GLY A 872 -19.52 30.00 20.82
CA GLY A 872 -20.38 29.62 19.70
C GLY A 872 -21.67 28.91 20.11
N LEU A 873 -22.17 29.19 21.32
CA LEU A 873 -23.52 28.80 21.76
C LEU A 873 -24.30 30.04 22.19
N TYR A 874 -25.51 30.18 21.65
CA TYR A 874 -26.34 31.37 21.82
C TYR A 874 -27.79 30.99 22.14
N VAL A 875 -28.46 31.81 22.95
CA VAL A 875 -29.85 31.59 23.40
C VAL A 875 -30.64 32.89 23.28
N PHE A 876 -31.78 32.88 22.58
CA PHE A 876 -32.59 34.08 22.31
C PHE A 876 -34.03 33.73 21.92
N TYR A 877 -34.91 34.72 21.81
CA TYR A 877 -36.25 34.58 21.23
C TYR A 877 -36.23 34.93 19.73
N ASN A 878 -36.81 34.08 18.86
CA ASN A 878 -36.89 34.31 17.41
C ASN A 878 -37.96 35.36 17.03
N THR A 879 -37.77 36.59 17.48
CA THR A 879 -38.65 37.72 17.16
C THR A 879 -38.40 38.23 15.74
N GLN A 880 -39.36 38.97 15.18
CA GLN A 880 -39.14 39.66 13.89
C GLN A 880 -37.96 40.62 13.97
N GLU A 881 -37.83 41.36 15.08
CA GLU A 881 -36.71 42.29 15.30
C GLU A 881 -35.35 41.58 15.31
N PHE A 882 -35.26 40.38 15.90
CA PHE A 882 -34.04 39.58 15.84
C PHE A 882 -33.71 39.16 14.40
N ARG A 883 -34.71 38.67 13.64
CA ARG A 883 -34.51 38.27 12.24
C ARG A 883 -34.05 39.45 11.39
N ASP A 884 -34.63 40.64 11.59
CA ASP A 884 -34.23 41.85 10.89
C ASP A 884 -32.78 42.23 11.22
N ALA A 885 -32.37 42.14 12.49
CA ALA A 885 -30.99 42.39 12.90
C ALA A 885 -30.00 41.40 12.30
N LEU A 886 -30.37 40.11 12.22
CA LEU A 886 -29.56 39.10 11.57
C LEU A 886 -29.37 39.38 10.08
N LEU A 887 -30.38 39.91 9.39
CA LEU A 887 -30.27 40.27 7.97
C LEU A 887 -29.41 41.51 7.70
N ASP A 888 -29.13 42.31 8.73
CA ASP A 888 -28.26 43.48 8.67
C ASP A 888 -26.77 43.10 8.81
N VAL A 889 -26.44 41.85 9.14
CA VAL A 889 -25.06 41.35 9.19
C VAL A 889 -24.39 41.49 7.81
N SER A 890 -23.20 42.09 7.81
CA SER A 890 -22.41 42.37 6.59
C SER A 890 -21.22 41.43 6.43
N ASN A 891 -20.67 41.37 5.21
CA ASN A 891 -19.47 40.58 4.89
C ASN A 891 -18.17 41.40 4.90
N SER A 892 -18.12 42.52 5.63
CA SER A 892 -16.96 43.41 5.72
C SER A 892 -15.79 42.80 6.52
N ASN A 893 -15.24 41.67 6.06
CA ASN A 893 -14.12 40.99 6.68
C ASN A 893 -13.21 40.33 5.63
N VAL A 894 -11.98 39.97 6.02
CA VAL A 894 -10.95 39.37 5.12
C VAL A 894 -11.42 38.10 4.41
N ARG A 895 -12.46 37.41 4.90
CA ARG A 895 -12.99 36.21 4.27
C ARG A 895 -14.16 36.49 3.34
N GLY A 896 -14.79 37.66 3.41
CA GLY A 896 -15.99 38.01 2.67
C GLY A 896 -17.20 37.14 3.04
N GLU A 897 -17.23 36.59 4.25
CA GLU A 897 -18.26 35.65 4.74
C GLU A 897 -19.15 36.30 5.81
N TYR A 898 -20.36 35.80 6.01
CA TYR A 898 -21.29 36.31 7.03
C TYR A 898 -21.24 35.46 8.31
N TYR A 899 -20.59 35.95 9.36
CA TYR A 899 -20.47 35.24 10.63
C TYR A 899 -21.68 35.48 11.53
N PHE A 900 -22.21 34.42 12.15
CA PHE A 900 -23.38 34.58 13.03
C PHE A 900 -23.08 35.46 14.24
N ALA A 901 -21.85 35.39 14.77
CA ALA A 901 -21.41 36.21 15.90
C ALA A 901 -21.48 37.72 15.62
N ASP A 902 -21.48 38.15 14.36
CA ASP A 902 -21.58 39.57 13.98
C ASP A 902 -22.98 40.14 14.30
N VAL A 903 -24.00 39.29 14.50
CA VAL A 903 -25.35 39.72 14.92
C VAL A 903 -25.33 40.42 16.27
N VAL A 904 -24.35 40.10 17.13
CA VAL A 904 -24.16 40.73 18.44
C VAL A 904 -24.07 42.25 18.31
N HIS A 905 -23.34 42.73 17.30
CA HIS A 905 -23.18 44.17 17.07
C HIS A 905 -24.48 44.82 16.58
N GLU A 906 -25.22 44.15 15.72
CA GLU A 906 -26.51 44.66 15.22
C GLU A 906 -27.58 44.69 16.32
N LEU A 907 -27.57 43.72 17.23
CA LEU A 907 -28.46 43.69 18.41
C LEU A 907 -28.09 44.78 19.43
N TYR A 908 -26.79 45.01 19.66
CA TYR A 908 -26.29 46.08 20.53
C TYR A 908 -26.80 47.45 20.06
N LYS A 909 -26.69 47.75 18.75
CA LYS A 909 -27.22 48.99 18.15
C LYS A 909 -28.72 49.16 18.34
N LYS A 910 -29.48 48.05 18.35
CA LYS A 910 -30.94 48.03 18.53
C LYS A 910 -31.36 47.97 20.01
N GLY A 911 -30.41 48.08 20.94
CA GLY A 911 -30.68 48.19 22.38
C GLY A 911 -31.07 46.87 23.05
N TRP A 912 -30.70 45.72 22.48
CA TRP A 912 -30.91 44.43 23.11
C TRP A 912 -30.00 44.25 24.33
N ASN A 913 -30.49 43.53 25.34
CA ASN A 913 -29.70 43.13 26.49
C ASN A 913 -28.84 41.91 26.13
N ILE A 914 -27.54 42.11 25.97
CA ILE A 914 -26.60 41.04 25.61
C ILE A 914 -25.88 40.57 26.87
N ILE A 915 -26.02 39.29 27.18
CA ILE A 915 -25.49 38.67 28.41
C ILE A 915 -24.60 37.47 28.06
N ASP A 916 -23.65 37.16 28.94
CA ASP A 916 -22.83 35.95 28.83
C ASP A 916 -22.86 35.08 30.08
N VAL A 917 -22.67 33.78 29.87
CA VAL A 917 -22.32 32.82 30.91
C VAL A 917 -20.94 32.24 30.59
N GLU A 918 -20.09 32.26 31.60
CA GLU A 918 -18.73 31.74 31.50
C GLU A 918 -18.73 30.20 31.46
N GLU A 919 -17.99 29.64 30.51
CA GLU A 919 -17.64 28.24 30.41
C GLU A 919 -16.14 28.06 30.62
N THR A 920 -15.77 26.94 31.23
CA THR A 920 -14.38 26.62 31.54
C THR A 920 -13.57 26.38 30.27
N LYS A 921 -12.26 26.64 30.38
CA LYS A 921 -11.30 26.34 29.31
C LYS A 921 -11.28 24.86 28.91
N ALA A 922 -11.49 23.96 29.87
CA ALA A 922 -11.48 22.52 29.64
C ALA A 922 -12.68 22.03 28.81
N ASN A 923 -13.83 22.70 28.95
CA ASN A 923 -15.06 22.39 28.22
C ASN A 923 -15.16 23.13 26.88
N SER A 924 -14.40 24.22 26.73
CA SER A 924 -14.38 25.05 25.52
C SER A 924 -13.32 24.60 24.51
N ARG A 925 -13.22 23.28 24.28
CA ARG A 925 -12.27 22.67 23.33
C ARG A 925 -12.95 22.48 21.96
N CYS A 926 -12.39 23.10 20.93
CA CYS A 926 -12.94 23.14 19.58
C CYS A 926 -12.30 22.09 18.66
N VAL A 927 -13.05 21.52 17.71
CA VAL A 927 -12.55 20.61 16.66
C VAL A 927 -12.53 21.28 15.28
N ASN A 928 -11.36 21.75 14.83
CA ASN A 928 -11.20 22.38 13.52
C ASN A 928 -10.14 21.74 12.61
N THR A 929 -9.14 21.09 13.20
CA THR A 929 -7.99 20.46 12.55
C THR A 929 -7.83 19.02 13.01
N SER A 930 -6.98 18.25 12.33
CA SER A 930 -6.68 16.87 12.76
C SER A 930 -6.04 16.86 14.14
N SER A 931 -5.18 17.82 14.45
CA SER A 931 -4.61 18.01 15.81
C SER A 931 -5.72 18.16 16.84
N ASP A 932 -6.71 19.03 16.60
CA ASP A 932 -7.79 19.25 17.55
C ASP A 932 -8.57 17.96 17.82
N LEU A 933 -8.92 17.22 16.77
CA LEU A 933 -9.62 15.95 16.88
C LEU A 933 -8.80 14.93 17.69
N LEU A 934 -7.49 14.85 17.45
CA LEU A 934 -6.57 13.96 18.18
C LEU A 934 -6.42 14.35 19.66
N LEU A 935 -6.35 15.64 19.97
CA LEU A 935 -6.27 16.15 21.35
C LEU A 935 -7.55 15.83 22.12
N LEU A 936 -8.72 16.06 21.52
CA LEU A 936 -9.99 15.67 22.12
C LEU A 936 -10.12 14.15 22.25
N ALA A 937 -9.73 13.38 21.22
CA ALA A 937 -9.78 11.93 21.25
C ALA A 937 -8.92 11.33 22.38
N SER A 938 -7.74 11.93 22.64
CA SER A 938 -6.81 11.51 23.69
C SER A 938 -7.15 12.04 25.09
N ASP A 939 -7.89 13.14 25.22
CA ASP A 939 -8.05 13.89 26.49
C ASP A 939 -6.72 14.28 27.17
N ILE A 940 -5.63 14.35 26.39
CA ILE A 940 -4.27 14.60 26.89
C ILE A 940 -4.13 15.95 27.62
N ASP A 941 -5.04 16.90 27.36
CA ASP A 941 -5.09 18.20 28.03
C ASP A 941 -5.67 18.14 29.45
N VAL A 942 -6.54 17.16 29.75
CA VAL A 942 -7.28 17.10 31.02
C VAL A 942 -6.69 16.07 31.97
N SER A 943 -6.35 14.88 31.47
CA SER A 943 -5.77 13.78 32.26
C SER A 943 -4.82 12.98 31.39
N PHE A 944 -3.69 12.54 31.95
CA PHE A 944 -2.72 11.75 31.21
C PHE A 944 -2.58 10.36 31.81
N ASN A 945 -3.33 9.41 31.24
CA ASN A 945 -3.13 7.99 31.42
C ASN A 945 -2.75 7.40 30.06
N PHE A 946 -1.44 7.13 29.87
CA PHE A 946 -0.89 6.71 28.59
C PHE A 946 -1.53 5.42 28.08
N ASP A 947 -1.76 4.42 28.95
CA ASP A 947 -2.37 3.14 28.55
C ASP A 947 -3.80 3.35 28.04
N VAL A 948 -4.59 4.19 28.71
CA VAL A 948 -5.95 4.54 28.25
C VAL A 948 -5.92 5.27 26.91
N ILE A 949 -4.97 6.20 26.71
CA ILE A 949 -4.83 6.91 25.43
C ILE A 949 -4.45 5.94 24.32
N ARG A 950 -3.42 5.12 24.53
CA ARG A 950 -2.96 4.10 23.58
C ARG A 950 -4.07 3.13 23.24
N ASP A 951 -4.79 2.62 24.24
CA ASP A 951 -5.88 1.66 24.04
C ASP A 951 -7.06 2.31 23.31
N ASN A 952 -7.39 3.57 23.60
CA ASN A 952 -8.40 4.31 22.86
C ASN A 952 -8.00 4.55 21.40
N PHE A 953 -6.74 4.88 21.13
CA PHE A 953 -6.23 5.04 19.77
C PHE A 953 -6.26 3.73 19.00
N LYS A 954 -5.82 2.64 19.64
CA LYS A 954 -5.82 1.30 19.05
C LYS A 954 -7.23 0.78 18.80
N ARG A 955 -8.12 0.92 19.79
CA ARG A 955 -9.51 0.43 19.70
C ARG A 955 -10.35 1.25 18.74
N ASN A 956 -10.34 2.56 18.89
CA ASN A 956 -11.29 3.42 18.16
C ASN A 956 -10.74 3.85 16.80
N TYR A 957 -9.42 3.97 16.65
CA TYR A 957 -8.81 4.46 15.41
C TYR A 957 -7.84 3.45 14.79
N LYS A 958 -7.62 2.26 15.37
CA LYS A 958 -6.59 1.31 14.90
C LYS A 958 -5.20 1.94 14.76
N MET A 959 -4.90 2.96 15.57
CA MET A 959 -3.60 3.64 15.58
C MET A 959 -2.76 3.14 16.74
N SER A 960 -1.49 2.84 16.49
CA SER A 960 -0.54 2.42 17.51
C SER A 960 0.30 3.61 17.98
N ILE A 961 0.39 3.79 19.30
CA ILE A 961 1.32 4.74 19.93
C ILE A 961 2.48 3.93 20.51
N PRO A 962 3.74 4.18 20.10
CA PRO A 962 4.90 3.42 20.59
C PRO A 962 5.07 3.48 22.10
N GLU A 963 5.53 2.38 22.72
CA GLU A 963 5.61 2.27 24.18
C GLU A 963 6.65 3.18 24.84
N HIS A 964 7.66 3.65 24.10
CA HIS A 964 8.64 4.62 24.60
C HIS A 964 8.09 6.05 24.64
N ASN A 965 6.98 6.34 23.95
CA ASN A 965 6.32 7.66 23.95
C ASN A 965 5.42 7.90 25.16
N ARG A 966 5.87 7.52 26.37
CA ARG A 966 5.10 7.75 27.61
C ARG A 966 5.15 9.19 28.09
N ASP A 967 5.95 10.05 27.47
CA ASP A 967 6.02 11.45 27.85
C ASP A 967 4.81 12.24 27.32
N ARG A 968 4.07 12.85 28.25
CA ARG A 968 2.87 13.65 27.94
C ARG A 968 3.18 14.81 27.00
N ASN A 969 4.30 15.50 27.20
CA ASN A 969 4.64 16.69 26.43
C ASN A 969 5.07 16.31 25.01
N THR A 970 5.92 15.30 24.85
CA THR A 970 6.32 14.77 23.55
C THR A 970 5.12 14.30 22.73
N LEU A 971 4.21 13.53 23.32
CA LEU A 971 3.00 13.07 22.62
C LEU A 971 2.08 14.24 22.25
N ARG A 972 1.86 15.17 23.19
CA ARG A 972 1.07 16.39 22.95
C ARG A 972 1.68 17.23 21.84
N ASP A 973 2.99 17.45 21.86
CA ASP A 973 3.70 18.27 20.89
C ASP A 973 3.66 17.64 19.50
N ALA A 974 3.83 16.32 19.40
CA ALA A 974 3.66 15.59 18.15
C ALA A 974 2.25 15.81 17.55
N ILE A 975 1.20 15.71 18.38
CA ILE A 975 -0.18 15.95 17.95
C ILE A 975 -0.41 17.41 17.54
N MET A 976 0.02 18.37 18.36
CA MET A 976 -0.17 19.81 18.15
C MET A 976 0.53 20.31 16.88
N GLN A 977 1.67 19.71 16.53
CA GLN A 977 2.44 20.10 15.35
C GLN A 977 1.89 19.50 14.05
N TYR A 978 1.04 18.46 14.13
CA TYR A 978 0.58 17.70 12.97
C TYR A 978 -0.75 18.19 12.37
N ASN A 979 -0.68 18.86 11.23
CA ASN A 979 -1.86 19.41 10.54
C ASN A 979 -2.19 18.73 9.19
N GLY A 980 -1.84 17.45 9.05
CA GLY A 980 -2.11 16.64 7.86
C GLY A 980 -3.33 15.71 8.01
N PRO A 981 -3.53 14.76 7.07
CA PRO A 981 -4.57 13.74 7.19
C PRO A 981 -4.40 12.90 8.44
N PHE A 982 -5.49 12.65 9.17
CA PHE A 982 -5.51 12.10 10.53
C PHE A 982 -4.61 10.88 10.73
N TYR A 983 -4.69 9.89 9.83
CA TYR A 983 -3.98 8.61 9.97
C TYR A 983 -2.50 8.62 9.54
N PHE A 984 -1.96 9.76 9.12
CA PHE A 984 -0.56 9.88 8.67
C PHE A 984 0.36 10.51 9.71
N ILE A 985 -0.13 10.81 10.91
CA ILE A 985 0.71 11.28 12.01
C ILE A 985 1.73 10.20 12.39
N LYS A 986 3.00 10.60 12.50
CA LYS A 986 4.06 9.78 13.07
C LYS A 986 4.33 10.27 14.49
N PHE A 987 4.28 9.36 15.45
CA PHE A 987 4.74 9.63 16.80
C PHE A 987 6.27 9.49 16.82
N PRO A 988 7.02 10.36 17.51
CA PRO A 988 8.49 10.28 17.59
C PRO A 988 8.96 8.90 18.04
N GLU A 989 10.16 8.47 17.66
CA GLU A 989 10.82 7.31 18.29
C GLU A 989 11.62 7.71 19.53
#